data_AF-Q55D95-F1
#
_entry.id   AF-Q55D95-F1
#
_cell.length_a   1.000
_cell.length_b   1.000
_cell.length_c   1.000
_cell.angle_alpha   90.00
_cell.angle_beta   90.00
_cell.angle_gamma   90.00
#
_symmetry.space_group_name_H-M   'P 1'
#
loop_
_entity.id
_entity.type
_entity.pdbx_description
1 polymer ?
#
loop_
_entity_poly.entity_id
_entity_poly.type
_entity_poly.pdbx_seq_one_letter_code
_entity_poly.pdbx_strand_id
1 'polypeptide(L)'
;MDTNDLILNVIGSLYEIVKSCYGLNAQYQMLVNDENAKNDDISDYGNETQTIKLSKKASEILKCIKVEHVFSNIVKKSVQMLESICHDGTNTLVLLIYSLFRECDIDLKLLYNTIYSTINTKLDDNIINNDNNSIVSNISKLCLESLKSLYIERNDKQLTVLDIMNNRISFQDQIIIYPRLILSNNPSINLNNESILHINSFIIDNNNNNRINKININNNNNNNNNNNNNNNNNNNNNNNNNNNNNNNNNNNNIIFINEILKLKSNFEKEGITKSDNNNKENEKDKTKLIFHSAQERTELLQYEKLILKNKIINNIILIFKSIDEYSKSLIYNLISNNTNYLIFDNVQEQHIKIITRSFGISVINSIDSTIRDGINDDLFLKNFVGKCGEITFYNSDNKVKLCNLKTKSPLLSVEIYGSSNHILRQRVGSYVTGMGIGKCCLEDLFILPSACSPEFSIIQSLLLNSKHQSENNEKNNDSSSSSSSSSSSSSSSSSSTTYIDKEVYQALIRSIETIPITLLSNQSNKPILKILDSFYCNFKDDIDKIIGINLFSKGEDDFFLNPINNGIFETYRSKFQTFRFAIDIVCLLLKIDQIIQPNQLHQNQQQQQQQQQQQQQQQQISMPTINKKEYIEFKPMEISTDAMEREKIENTKKQNEIFYSKQQVEKRERIDKNFKTNPFTQK
;
A
#
# COMPACT_ATOMS: atom_id res chain seq x y z
N MET A 1 -7.25 39.24 11.30
CA MET A 1 -6.69 38.46 10.19
C MET A 1 -7.87 37.96 9.41
N ASP A 2 -7.95 38.25 8.11
CA ASP A 2 -9.03 37.72 7.29
C ASP A 2 -8.97 36.18 7.29
N THR A 3 -10.11 35.49 7.20
CA THR A 3 -10.16 34.03 7.11
C THR A 3 -9.33 33.54 5.92
N ASN A 4 -9.33 34.29 4.82
CA ASN A 4 -8.53 34.00 3.63
C ASN A 4 -7.02 34.08 3.89
N ASP A 5 -6.54 35.13 4.58
CA ASP A 5 -5.13 35.24 4.96
C ASP A 5 -4.70 34.06 5.84
N LEU A 6 -5.57 33.65 6.77
CA LEU A 6 -5.30 32.53 7.68
C LEU A 6 -5.21 31.21 6.91
N ILE A 7 -6.14 30.97 5.98
CA ILE A 7 -6.10 29.79 5.09
C ILE A 7 -4.81 29.80 4.28
N LEU A 8 -4.48 30.93 3.64
CA LEU A 8 -3.29 31.06 2.79
C LEU A 8 -2.01 30.83 3.59
N ASN A 9 -1.89 31.35 4.81
CA ASN A 9 -0.72 31.14 5.66
C ASN A 9 -0.58 29.69 6.13
N VAL A 10 -1.69 29.03 6.49
CA VAL A 10 -1.67 27.62 6.90
C VAL A 10 -1.27 26.73 5.72
N ILE A 11 -1.89 26.93 4.55
CA ILE A 11 -1.62 26.13 3.36
C ILE A 11 -0.23 26.44 2.80
N GLY A 12 0.18 27.71 2.81
CA GLY A 12 1.52 28.15 2.44
C GLY A 12 2.59 27.49 3.31
N SER A 13 2.35 27.34 4.61
CA SER A 13 3.25 26.59 5.50
C SER A 13 3.37 25.13 5.09
N LEU A 14 2.27 24.46 4.71
CA LEU A 14 2.33 23.08 4.23
C LEU A 14 3.05 22.96 2.88
N TYR A 15 2.79 23.90 1.97
CA TYR A 15 3.45 24.02 0.67
C TYR A 15 4.96 24.15 0.81
N GLU A 16 5.43 25.07 1.64
CA GLU A 16 6.85 25.31 1.88
C GLU A 16 7.58 24.06 2.39
N ILE A 17 6.91 23.25 3.21
CA ILE A 17 7.48 22.01 3.74
C ILE A 17 7.64 20.94 2.66
N VAL A 18 6.68 20.81 1.75
CA VAL A 18 6.67 19.70 0.77
C VAL A 18 7.24 20.09 -0.59
N LYS A 19 7.37 21.38 -0.92
CA LYS A 19 7.78 21.82 -2.26
C LYS A 19 9.16 21.31 -2.68
N SER A 20 10.12 21.23 -1.75
CA SER A 20 11.46 20.70 -2.01
C SER A 20 11.46 19.19 -2.28
N CYS A 21 10.38 18.49 -1.94
CA CYS A 21 10.21 17.05 -2.13
C CYS A 21 9.65 16.67 -3.50
N TYR A 22 9.33 17.66 -4.35
CA TYR A 22 8.72 17.43 -5.66
C TYR A 22 9.75 17.20 -6.77
N GLY A 23 9.54 16.17 -7.60
CA GLY A 23 10.41 15.86 -8.75
C GLY A 23 11.51 14.83 -8.50
N LEU A 24 12.23 14.46 -9.56
CA LEU A 24 13.24 13.39 -9.54
C LEU A 24 14.43 13.70 -8.60
N ASN A 25 14.93 14.93 -8.66
CA ASN A 25 16.06 15.42 -7.86
C ASN A 25 15.62 16.15 -6.57
N ALA A 26 14.39 15.89 -6.13
CA ALA A 26 13.85 16.38 -4.89
C ALA A 26 14.76 16.08 -3.68
N GLN A 27 14.63 16.88 -2.64
CA GLN A 27 15.27 16.70 -1.35
C GLN A 27 14.43 15.79 -0.45
N TYR A 28 15.09 15.05 0.46
CA TYR A 28 14.40 14.29 1.51
C TYR A 28 14.18 15.18 2.72
N GLN A 29 12.99 15.07 3.33
CA GLN A 29 12.72 15.66 4.64
C GLN A 29 13.05 14.65 5.74
N MET A 30 13.75 15.12 6.77
CA MET A 30 14.03 14.35 7.98
C MET A 30 12.95 14.57 9.02
N LEU A 31 12.23 13.51 9.34
CA LEU A 31 11.13 13.48 10.29
C LEU A 31 11.61 12.80 11.57
N VAL A 32 11.43 13.46 12.71
CA VAL A 32 11.74 12.92 14.04
C VAL A 32 10.40 12.80 14.77
N ASN A 33 10.01 11.58 15.13
CA ASN A 33 8.77 11.33 15.85
C ASN A 33 9.04 11.36 17.36
N ASP A 34 8.46 12.32 18.07
CA ASP A 34 8.49 12.39 19.55
C ASP A 34 7.38 11.56 20.22
N GLU A 35 6.70 10.65 19.50
CA GLU A 35 5.51 9.96 20.04
C GLU A 35 5.80 9.11 21.29
N ASN A 36 7.07 8.79 21.57
CA ASN A 36 7.43 8.08 22.80
C ASN A 36 7.38 8.98 24.05
N ALA A 37 7.56 10.30 23.92
CA ALA A 37 7.64 11.24 25.04
C ALA A 37 6.31 11.49 25.79
N LYS A 38 5.22 10.79 25.43
CA LYS A 38 3.92 10.90 26.13
C LYS A 38 3.59 9.69 27.01
N ASN A 39 4.43 8.66 27.03
CA ASN A 39 4.23 7.47 27.87
C ASN A 39 5.16 7.42 29.10
N ASP A 40 5.74 8.55 29.50
CA ASP A 40 6.78 8.69 30.55
C ASP A 40 6.37 8.22 31.97
N ASP A 41 5.12 7.82 32.22
CA ASP A 41 4.69 7.49 33.58
C ASP A 41 5.06 6.08 34.05
N ILE A 42 5.60 5.18 33.20
CA ILE A 42 5.94 3.82 33.61
C ILE A 42 7.20 3.29 32.90
N SER A 43 8.23 2.98 33.71
CA SER A 43 9.34 2.03 33.50
C SER A 43 10.73 2.54 33.04
N ASP A 44 11.62 2.61 34.03
CA ASP A 44 12.94 1.96 34.10
C ASP A 44 13.59 1.46 32.78
N TYR A 45 14.70 2.11 32.40
CA TYR A 45 15.86 1.57 31.66
C TYR A 45 15.73 1.09 30.20
N GLY A 46 14.71 1.50 29.45
CA GLY A 46 14.68 1.31 27.99
C GLY A 46 15.23 2.52 27.23
N ASN A 47 16.35 2.38 26.50
CA ASN A 47 16.81 3.40 25.54
C ASN A 47 15.72 3.63 24.47
N GLU A 48 14.87 4.62 24.65
CA GLU A 48 13.90 5.04 23.64
C GLU A 48 14.66 5.60 22.43
N THR A 49 14.85 4.75 21.42
CA THR A 49 15.49 5.17 20.18
C THR A 49 14.54 6.10 19.43
N GLN A 50 14.83 7.40 19.41
CA GLN A 50 14.19 8.35 18.53
C GLN A 50 14.16 7.79 17.10
N THR A 51 12.96 7.60 16.54
CA THR A 51 12.84 7.01 15.21
C THR A 51 12.98 8.10 14.15
N ILE A 52 14.17 8.20 13.56
CA ILE A 52 14.42 9.10 12.43
C ILE A 52 13.85 8.46 11.15
N LYS A 53 12.97 9.18 10.45
CA LYS A 53 12.40 8.77 9.15
C LYS A 53 12.77 9.81 8.09
N LEU A 54 13.34 9.37 6.97
CA LEU A 54 13.54 10.22 5.79
C LEU A 54 12.43 9.95 4.78
N SER A 55 11.77 10.98 4.25
CA SER A 55 10.72 10.82 3.23
C SER A 55 10.70 11.95 2.22
N LYS A 56 10.22 11.64 1.01
CA LYS A 56 9.88 12.60 -0.08
C LYS A 56 8.37 12.71 -0.28
N LYS A 57 7.59 11.93 0.45
CA LYS A 57 6.17 11.76 0.18
C LYS A 57 5.35 12.67 1.07
N ALA A 58 4.63 13.63 0.49
CA ALA A 58 3.78 14.54 1.26
C ALA A 58 2.84 13.81 2.23
N SER A 59 2.27 12.66 1.86
CA SER A 59 1.39 11.91 2.77
C SER A 59 2.10 11.43 4.04
N GLU A 60 3.38 11.07 3.95
CA GLU A 60 4.18 10.67 5.12
C GLU A 60 4.69 11.88 5.90
N ILE A 61 5.18 12.90 5.19
CA ILE A 61 5.70 14.14 5.78
C ILE A 61 4.59 14.85 6.58
N LEU A 62 3.44 15.07 5.95
CA LEU A 62 2.31 15.75 6.57
C LEU A 62 1.65 14.93 7.70
N LYS A 63 1.82 13.60 7.72
CA LYS A 63 1.37 12.76 8.84
C LYS A 63 2.20 12.99 10.10
N CYS A 64 3.52 13.20 9.95
CA CYS A 64 4.43 13.43 11.08
C CYS A 64 4.37 14.87 11.64
N ILE A 65 3.87 15.83 10.87
CA ILE A 65 3.85 17.24 11.27
C ILE A 65 2.66 17.53 12.19
N LYS A 66 2.94 17.96 13.43
CA LYS A 66 1.97 18.33 14.47
C LYS A 66 1.34 19.74 14.24
N VAL A 67 0.82 20.00 13.04
CA VAL A 67 0.01 21.21 12.78
C VAL A 67 -1.46 20.87 13.05
N GLU A 68 -1.95 21.32 14.20
CA GLU A 68 -3.34 21.15 14.66
C GLU A 68 -4.23 22.30 14.17
N HIS A 69 -4.35 22.44 12.86
CA HIS A 69 -5.26 23.43 12.25
C HIS A 69 -6.32 22.72 11.40
N VAL A 70 -7.57 23.23 11.41
CA VAL A 70 -8.70 22.62 10.66
C VAL A 70 -8.36 22.52 9.16
N PHE A 71 -7.88 23.61 8.55
CA PHE A 71 -7.45 23.61 7.14
C PHE A 71 -6.30 22.64 6.87
N SER A 72 -5.31 22.57 7.77
CA SER A 72 -4.21 21.61 7.64
C SER A 72 -4.72 20.16 7.69
N ASN A 73 -5.68 19.87 8.56
CA ASN A 73 -6.30 18.56 8.66
C ASN A 73 -7.11 18.20 7.40
N ILE A 74 -7.79 19.16 6.77
CA ILE A 74 -8.48 18.96 5.48
C ILE A 74 -7.47 18.56 4.40
N VAL A 75 -6.37 19.31 4.26
CA VAL A 75 -5.31 19.00 3.29
C VAL A 75 -4.67 17.65 3.59
N LYS A 76 -4.29 17.38 4.84
CA LYS A 76 -3.71 16.08 5.29
C LYS A 76 -4.59 14.89 4.94
N LYS A 77 -5.90 14.96 5.24
CA LYS A 77 -6.85 13.89 4.93
C LYS A 77 -6.96 13.66 3.42
N SER A 78 -7.01 14.74 2.64
CA SER A 78 -7.12 14.64 1.18
C SER A 78 -5.87 14.06 0.55
N VAL A 79 -4.69 14.42 1.07
CA VAL A 79 -3.41 13.83 0.67
C VAL A 79 -3.35 12.33 0.99
N GLN A 80 -3.84 11.92 2.16
CA GLN A 80 -3.94 10.50 2.54
C GLN A 80 -4.96 9.73 1.68
N MET A 81 -6.06 10.38 1.29
CA MET A 81 -7.06 9.80 0.39
C MET A 81 -6.52 9.65 -1.04
N LEU A 82 -5.78 10.65 -1.55
CA LEU A 82 -5.14 10.53 -2.86
C LEU A 82 -4.11 9.39 -2.86
N GLU A 83 -3.33 9.28 -1.78
CA GLU A 83 -2.34 8.22 -1.60
C GLU A 83 -2.97 6.82 -1.62
N SER A 84 -4.14 6.63 -1.00
CA SER A 84 -4.81 5.34 -0.98
C SER A 84 -5.44 4.97 -2.32
N ILE A 85 -5.79 5.95 -3.15
CA ILE A 85 -6.42 5.75 -4.47
C ILE A 85 -5.38 5.60 -5.58
N CYS A 86 -4.38 6.47 -5.60
CA CYS A 86 -3.45 6.63 -6.73
C CYS A 86 -2.01 6.24 -6.41
N HIS A 87 -1.65 6.09 -5.14
CA HIS A 87 -0.29 5.82 -4.64
C HIS A 87 0.78 6.88 -4.97
N ASP A 88 0.44 7.91 -5.74
CA ASP A 88 1.29 9.02 -6.15
C ASP A 88 0.46 10.32 -6.35
N GLY A 89 1.14 11.43 -6.67
CA GLY A 89 0.53 12.76 -6.89
C GLY A 89 0.33 13.56 -5.60
N THR A 90 0.77 13.04 -4.45
CA THR A 90 0.55 13.67 -3.13
C THR A 90 1.24 15.02 -3.00
N ASN A 91 2.44 15.18 -3.57
CA ASN A 91 3.16 16.45 -3.57
C ASN A 91 2.45 17.45 -4.49
N THR A 92 2.13 17.03 -5.72
CA THR A 92 1.41 17.83 -6.73
C THR A 92 0.08 18.37 -6.20
N LEU A 93 -0.67 17.56 -5.45
CA LEU A 93 -1.91 17.99 -4.82
C LEU A 93 -1.69 19.19 -3.88
N VAL A 94 -0.70 19.13 -3.00
CA VAL A 94 -0.42 20.24 -2.07
C VAL A 94 0.06 21.49 -2.82
N LEU A 95 0.91 21.32 -3.85
CA LEU A 95 1.37 22.42 -4.71
C LEU A 95 0.18 23.11 -5.39
N LEU A 96 -0.75 22.34 -5.96
CA LEU A 96 -1.93 22.87 -6.64
C LEU A 96 -2.91 23.53 -5.67
N ILE A 97 -3.19 22.96 -4.50
CA ILE A 97 -4.08 23.58 -3.51
C ILE A 97 -3.57 24.97 -3.14
N TYR A 98 -2.27 25.09 -2.81
CA TYR A 98 -1.67 26.38 -2.48
C TYR A 98 -1.73 27.35 -3.66
N SER A 99 -1.35 26.90 -4.85
CA SER A 99 -1.25 27.78 -6.02
C SER A 99 -2.62 28.22 -6.53
N LEU A 100 -3.63 27.36 -6.47
CA LEU A 100 -5.02 27.73 -6.76
C LEU A 100 -5.49 28.75 -5.74
N PHE A 101 -5.40 28.44 -4.44
CA PHE A 101 -5.90 29.34 -3.40
C PHE A 101 -5.22 30.72 -3.41
N ARG A 102 -3.91 30.78 -3.71
CA ARG A 102 -3.16 32.03 -3.83
C ARG A 102 -3.64 32.92 -4.99
N GLU A 103 -4.02 32.32 -6.12
CA GLU A 103 -4.49 33.08 -7.29
C GLU A 103 -6.02 33.31 -7.26
N CYS A 104 -6.74 32.83 -6.24
CA CYS A 104 -8.20 32.91 -6.09
C CYS A 104 -8.73 34.28 -5.61
N ASP A 105 -8.03 35.39 -5.84
CA ASP A 105 -8.62 36.74 -5.70
C ASP A 105 -9.74 37.02 -6.75
N ILE A 106 -10.29 35.96 -7.36
CA ILE A 106 -11.21 35.97 -8.50
C ILE A 106 -12.53 35.32 -8.11
N ASP A 107 -13.63 35.79 -8.70
CA ASP A 107 -14.99 35.29 -8.49
C ASP A 107 -15.07 33.75 -8.45
N LEU A 108 -15.37 33.25 -7.25
CA LEU A 108 -15.45 31.83 -6.89
C LEU A 108 -16.34 31.00 -7.81
N LYS A 109 -17.47 31.59 -8.21
CA LYS A 109 -18.47 30.89 -9.02
C LYS A 109 -17.93 30.59 -10.41
N LEU A 110 -17.10 31.50 -10.92
CA LEU A 110 -16.56 31.41 -12.25
C LEU A 110 -15.37 30.45 -12.31
N LEU A 111 -14.49 30.50 -11.31
CA LEU A 111 -13.39 29.57 -11.16
C LEU A 111 -13.86 28.12 -11.22
N TYR A 112 -14.93 27.80 -10.48
CA TYR A 112 -15.50 26.44 -10.45
C TYR A 112 -15.98 25.97 -11.84
N ASN A 113 -16.72 26.81 -12.57
CA ASN A 113 -17.27 26.46 -13.88
C ASN A 113 -16.17 26.24 -14.93
N THR A 114 -15.19 27.14 -14.96
CA THR A 114 -14.06 27.09 -15.91
C THR A 114 -13.19 25.87 -15.70
N ILE A 115 -12.89 25.57 -14.43
CA ILE A 115 -12.13 24.40 -14.05
C ILE A 115 -12.85 23.10 -14.48
N TYR A 116 -14.15 23.00 -14.22
CA TYR A 116 -14.94 21.82 -14.58
C TYR A 116 -14.97 21.56 -16.10
N SER A 117 -15.16 22.60 -16.90
CA SER A 117 -15.16 22.51 -18.37
C SER A 117 -13.80 22.07 -18.94
N THR A 118 -12.70 22.56 -18.34
CA THR A 118 -11.33 22.23 -18.76
C THR A 118 -10.99 20.78 -18.47
N ILE A 119 -11.45 20.25 -17.33
CA ILE A 119 -11.26 18.84 -16.98
C ILE A 119 -11.97 17.94 -18.00
N ASN A 120 -13.21 18.26 -18.38
CA ASN A 120 -14.00 17.41 -19.29
C ASN A 120 -13.44 17.33 -20.71
N THR A 121 -12.73 18.34 -21.21
CA THR A 121 -12.26 18.41 -22.60
C THR A 121 -10.91 17.74 -22.84
N LYS A 122 -10.19 17.34 -21.78
CA LYS A 122 -8.83 16.79 -21.85
C LYS A 122 -8.74 15.29 -21.63
N LEU A 123 -9.88 14.62 -21.59
CA LEU A 123 -9.99 13.19 -21.28
C LEU A 123 -10.00 12.29 -22.51
N ASP A 124 -9.90 12.85 -23.73
CA ASP A 124 -9.86 12.10 -24.98
C ASP A 124 -8.47 12.19 -25.65
N ASP A 125 -7.93 11.00 -25.94
CA ASP A 125 -6.90 10.65 -26.93
C ASP A 125 -5.37 10.72 -26.62
N ASN A 126 -4.87 9.55 -26.18
CA ASN A 126 -3.89 8.68 -26.88
C ASN A 126 -2.37 9.04 -27.02
N ILE A 127 -1.56 8.37 -26.18
CA ILE A 127 -0.61 7.27 -26.53
C ILE A 127 0.86 7.57 -26.97
N ILE A 128 1.80 7.12 -26.10
CA ILE A 128 2.94 6.16 -26.33
C ILE A 128 4.29 6.58 -27.01
N ASN A 129 5.44 6.64 -26.28
CA ASN A 129 6.57 5.63 -26.25
C ASN A 129 8.07 6.03 -26.20
N ASN A 130 8.76 5.67 -25.10
CA ASN A 130 10.12 5.08 -24.98
C ASN A 130 11.30 5.73 -24.21
N ASP A 131 11.61 5.11 -23.07
CA ASP A 131 12.57 5.34 -21.98
C ASP A 131 14.05 5.71 -22.27
N ASN A 132 14.75 6.19 -21.22
CA ASN A 132 16.01 5.61 -20.68
C ASN A 132 16.54 6.36 -19.41
N ASN A 133 16.77 5.70 -18.24
CA ASN A 133 17.96 5.95 -17.35
C ASN A 133 18.09 5.04 -16.09
N SER A 134 19.33 4.65 -15.75
CA SER A 134 19.73 3.30 -15.28
C SER A 134 19.80 2.97 -13.77
N ILE A 135 19.47 3.85 -12.82
CA ILE A 135 19.45 3.47 -11.37
C ILE A 135 18.03 3.31 -10.83
N VAL A 136 17.15 4.21 -11.28
CA VAL A 136 15.70 3.96 -11.25
C VAL A 136 15.41 2.60 -11.89
N SER A 137 16.23 2.20 -12.87
CA SER A 137 16.19 0.89 -13.53
C SER A 137 16.19 -0.31 -12.60
N ASN A 138 16.82 -0.35 -11.42
CA ASN A 138 16.81 -1.59 -10.63
C ASN A 138 15.44 -1.82 -9.98
N ILE A 139 14.93 -0.82 -9.25
CA ILE A 139 13.61 -0.89 -8.63
C ILE A 139 12.51 -0.84 -9.69
N SER A 140 12.66 -0.06 -10.76
CA SER A 140 11.68 -0.04 -11.85
C SER A 140 11.68 -1.34 -12.66
N LYS A 141 12.84 -1.97 -12.92
CA LYS A 141 12.92 -3.33 -13.48
C LYS A 141 12.28 -4.32 -12.54
N LEU A 142 12.53 -4.23 -11.24
CA LEU A 142 11.87 -5.09 -10.24
C LEU A 142 10.35 -4.92 -10.27
N CYS A 143 9.84 -3.69 -10.32
CA CYS A 143 8.40 -3.43 -10.47
C CYS A 143 7.86 -4.00 -11.78
N LEU A 144 8.57 -3.78 -12.89
CA LEU A 144 8.19 -4.27 -14.21
C LEU A 144 8.14 -5.81 -14.24
N GLU A 145 9.18 -6.49 -13.75
CA GLU A 145 9.22 -7.95 -13.69
C GLU A 145 8.15 -8.51 -12.75
N SER A 146 7.87 -7.84 -11.62
CA SER A 146 6.73 -8.20 -10.76
C SER A 146 5.39 -8.09 -11.49
N LEU A 147 5.17 -7.00 -12.24
CA LEU A 147 3.94 -6.82 -13.03
C LEU A 147 3.83 -7.86 -14.15
N LYS A 148 4.93 -8.15 -14.86
CA LYS A 148 4.98 -9.20 -15.88
C LYS A 148 4.64 -10.58 -15.30
N SER A 149 5.20 -10.91 -14.14
CA SER A 149 4.95 -12.19 -13.46
C SER A 149 3.49 -12.36 -13.01
N LEU A 150 2.83 -11.26 -12.61
CA LEU A 150 1.43 -11.29 -12.18
C LEU A 150 0.45 -11.36 -13.36
N TYR A 151 0.76 -10.71 -14.49
CA TYR A 151 -0.16 -10.59 -15.62
C TYR A 151 0.21 -11.46 -16.83
N ILE A 152 1.46 -11.44 -17.28
CA ILE A 152 1.87 -11.96 -18.59
C ILE A 152 2.18 -13.45 -18.55
N GLU A 153 2.94 -13.92 -17.57
CA GLU A 153 3.47 -15.28 -17.58
C GLU A 153 2.44 -16.38 -17.29
N ARG A 154 1.18 -16.03 -16.97
CA ARG A 154 0.20 -17.03 -16.53
C ARG A 154 -0.27 -17.96 -17.64
N ASN A 155 -0.22 -17.52 -18.89
CA ASN A 155 -0.68 -18.31 -20.02
C ASN A 155 0.08 -17.85 -21.26
N ASP A 156 0.57 -18.76 -22.11
CA ASP A 156 1.12 -18.45 -23.45
C ASP A 156 0.12 -17.73 -24.40
N LYS A 157 -1.05 -17.34 -23.89
CA LYS A 157 -2.10 -16.62 -24.59
C LYS A 157 -1.88 -15.13 -24.42
N GLN A 158 -2.07 -14.38 -25.50
CA GLN A 158 -2.14 -12.93 -25.45
C GLN A 158 -3.17 -12.50 -24.39
N LEU A 159 -2.71 -11.77 -23.38
CA LEU A 159 -3.53 -11.29 -22.28
C LEU A 159 -4.53 -10.27 -22.82
N THR A 160 -5.82 -10.55 -22.70
CA THR A 160 -6.85 -9.57 -23.08
C THR A 160 -7.03 -8.54 -21.97
N VAL A 161 -7.54 -7.36 -22.32
CA VAL A 161 -7.98 -6.35 -21.32
C VAL A 161 -8.94 -6.97 -20.30
N LEU A 162 -9.82 -7.87 -20.75
CA LEU A 162 -10.76 -8.58 -19.88
C LEU A 162 -10.01 -9.49 -18.89
N ASP A 163 -8.92 -10.14 -19.29
CA ASP A 163 -8.09 -10.95 -18.41
C ASP A 163 -7.41 -10.10 -17.33
N ILE A 164 -6.92 -8.91 -17.69
CA ILE A 164 -6.36 -7.93 -16.73
C ILE A 164 -7.45 -7.50 -15.74
N MET A 165 -8.64 -7.15 -16.24
CA MET A 165 -9.77 -6.71 -15.41
C MET A 165 -10.31 -7.79 -14.48
N ASN A 166 -10.29 -9.06 -14.91
CA ASN A 166 -10.74 -10.20 -14.11
C ASN A 166 -9.67 -10.67 -13.11
N ASN A 167 -8.39 -10.44 -13.39
CA ASN A 167 -7.26 -10.82 -12.54
C ASN A 167 -6.60 -9.61 -11.86
N ARG A 168 -7.40 -8.68 -11.32
CA ARG A 168 -6.87 -7.50 -10.63
C ARG A 168 -5.87 -7.89 -9.55
N ILE A 169 -4.72 -7.22 -9.56
CA ILE A 169 -3.71 -7.39 -8.51
C ILE A 169 -4.24 -6.81 -7.20
N SER A 170 -4.34 -7.68 -6.20
CA SER A 170 -4.38 -7.23 -4.81
C SER A 170 -2.99 -7.31 -4.22
N PHE A 171 -2.31 -6.16 -4.12
CA PHE A 171 -0.97 -6.09 -3.53
C PHE A 171 -0.90 -6.70 -2.14
N GLN A 172 -1.95 -6.49 -1.35
CA GLN A 172 -2.05 -6.98 0.00
C GLN A 172 -2.25 -8.50 0.08
N ASP A 173 -2.58 -9.16 -1.03
CA ASP A 173 -2.89 -10.60 -1.06
C ASP A 173 -1.91 -11.44 -1.88
N GLN A 174 -1.07 -10.79 -2.70
CA GLN A 174 -0.22 -11.49 -3.68
C GLN A 174 1.27 -11.16 -3.56
N ILE A 175 1.67 -10.09 -2.87
CA ILE A 175 3.08 -9.68 -2.77
C ILE A 175 3.55 -9.64 -1.31
N ILE A 176 4.66 -10.31 -1.03
CA ILE A 176 5.39 -10.22 0.24
C ILE A 176 6.69 -9.45 0.00
N ILE A 177 6.94 -8.39 0.78
CA ILE A 177 8.15 -7.58 0.67
C ILE A 177 9.05 -7.89 1.87
N TYR A 178 10.28 -8.34 1.58
CA TYR A 178 11.32 -8.63 2.56
C TYR A 178 12.38 -7.53 2.52
N PRO A 179 12.31 -6.53 3.41
CA PRO A 179 13.36 -5.52 3.52
C PRO A 179 14.63 -6.12 4.15
N ARG A 180 15.77 -6.02 3.47
CA ARG A 180 17.06 -6.57 3.89
C ARG A 180 18.11 -5.48 4.07
N LEU A 181 18.67 -5.37 5.27
CA LEU A 181 19.80 -4.50 5.53
C LEU A 181 21.10 -5.25 5.18
N ILE A 182 21.91 -4.68 4.28
CA ILE A 182 23.25 -5.21 3.99
C ILE A 182 24.16 -4.75 5.13
N LEU A 183 24.45 -5.65 6.07
CA LEU A 183 25.50 -5.42 7.05
C LEU A 183 26.84 -5.52 6.31
N SER A 184 27.64 -4.45 6.36
CA SER A 184 28.91 -4.28 5.62
C SER A 184 29.93 -5.41 5.80
N ASN A 185 29.73 -6.29 6.77
CA ASN A 185 30.70 -7.30 7.19
C ASN A 185 30.54 -8.64 6.46
N ASN A 186 29.60 -8.77 5.52
CA ASN A 186 29.40 -10.02 4.76
C ASN A 186 29.99 -9.88 3.34
N PRO A 187 31.27 -10.26 3.11
CA PRO A 187 31.96 -10.06 1.83
C PRO A 187 31.34 -10.85 0.66
N SER A 188 30.47 -11.81 0.95
CA SER A 188 29.73 -12.58 -0.05
C SER A 188 28.57 -11.81 -0.69
N ILE A 189 28.08 -10.75 -0.02
CA ILE A 189 26.96 -9.95 -0.51
C ILE A 189 27.57 -8.79 -1.29
N ASN A 190 27.64 -8.93 -2.62
CA ASN A 190 28.07 -7.83 -3.49
C ASN A 190 27.16 -6.62 -3.18
N LEU A 191 27.74 -5.46 -2.85
CA LEU A 191 26.97 -4.23 -2.55
C LEU A 191 26.09 -3.79 -3.73
N ASN A 192 26.40 -4.31 -4.93
CA ASN A 192 25.58 -4.18 -6.13
C ASN A 192 24.42 -5.18 -6.20
N ASN A 193 24.17 -5.99 -5.16
CA ASN A 193 23.11 -6.99 -5.16
C ASN A 193 21.79 -6.31 -5.51
N GLU A 194 21.31 -6.67 -6.69
CA GLU A 194 20.03 -6.25 -7.21
C GLU A 194 18.94 -6.76 -6.26
N SER A 195 17.85 -5.99 -6.13
CA SER A 195 16.70 -6.51 -5.39
C SER A 195 16.18 -7.75 -6.12
N ILE A 196 15.80 -8.79 -5.38
CA ILE A 196 15.52 -10.10 -5.97
C ILE A 196 14.02 -10.35 -6.00
N LEU A 197 13.51 -10.74 -7.16
CA LEU A 197 12.13 -11.21 -7.33
C LEU A 197 12.07 -12.73 -7.23
N HIS A 198 11.08 -13.21 -6.49
CA HIS A 198 10.83 -14.63 -6.27
C HIS A 198 9.39 -14.93 -6.68
N ILE A 199 9.23 -15.63 -7.80
CA ILE A 199 7.93 -16.03 -8.35
C ILE A 199 7.51 -17.36 -7.75
N ASN A 200 6.26 -17.46 -7.31
CA ASN A 200 5.66 -18.63 -6.65
C ASN A 200 6.60 -19.22 -5.60
N SER A 201 7.17 -18.34 -4.80
CA SER A 201 8.10 -18.65 -3.74
C SER A 201 7.98 -17.64 -2.61
N PHE A 202 8.36 -18.06 -1.40
CA PHE A 202 8.48 -17.15 -0.26
C PHE A 202 9.63 -17.55 0.65
N ILE A 203 10.08 -16.58 1.44
CA ILE A 203 11.22 -16.74 2.34
C ILE A 203 10.72 -16.72 3.77
N ILE A 204 11.24 -17.63 4.57
CA ILE A 204 11.05 -17.65 6.00
C ILE A 204 12.39 -17.31 6.64
N ASP A 205 12.40 -16.26 7.45
CA ASP A 205 13.53 -15.92 8.30
C ASP A 205 13.50 -16.85 9.51
N ASN A 206 14.43 -17.80 9.55
CA ASN A 206 14.56 -18.68 10.70
C ASN A 206 15.41 -17.98 11.76
N ASN A 207 14.79 -17.06 12.51
CA ASN A 207 15.45 -16.37 13.61
C ASN A 207 15.90 -17.32 14.74
N ASN A 208 15.44 -18.57 14.71
CA ASN A 208 15.83 -19.56 15.68
C ASN A 208 17.19 -20.14 15.31
N ASN A 209 18.22 -19.60 15.97
CA ASN A 209 19.57 -20.17 16.09
C ASN A 209 19.59 -21.60 16.65
N ASN A 210 18.44 -22.14 17.04
CA ASN A 210 18.29 -23.54 17.37
C ASN A 210 18.59 -24.35 16.11
N ARG A 211 19.87 -24.73 16.03
CA ARG A 211 20.49 -25.60 15.04
C ARG A 211 19.40 -26.39 14.34
N ILE A 212 19.19 -26.11 13.06
CA ILE A 212 18.74 -27.14 12.14
C ILE A 212 19.76 -28.24 12.36
N ASN A 213 19.49 -29.13 13.31
CA ASN A 213 20.29 -30.32 13.58
C ASN A 213 20.23 -31.00 12.25
N LYS A 214 21.28 -30.82 11.44
CA LYS A 214 21.35 -31.17 10.02
C LYS A 214 20.62 -32.48 9.91
N ILE A 215 19.34 -32.43 9.54
CA ILE A 215 18.57 -33.63 9.32
C ILE A 215 19.42 -34.26 8.25
N ASN A 216 19.90 -35.47 8.53
CA ASN A 216 20.99 -36.10 7.81
C ASN A 216 20.43 -36.58 6.45
N ILE A 217 19.91 -35.63 5.66
CA ILE A 217 19.28 -35.78 4.35
C ILE A 217 20.29 -36.41 3.37
N ASN A 218 21.58 -36.39 3.70
CA ASN A 218 22.65 -36.92 2.86
C ASN A 218 22.89 -38.44 2.92
N ASN A 219 22.17 -39.27 3.71
CA ASN A 219 22.67 -40.62 3.96
C ASN A 219 21.74 -41.82 3.68
N ASN A 220 20.71 -41.71 2.83
CA ASN A 220 19.97 -42.91 2.41
C ASN A 220 19.83 -43.15 0.90
N ASN A 221 20.74 -42.57 0.11
CA ASN A 221 20.94 -43.04 -1.26
C ASN A 221 21.92 -44.23 -1.29
N ASN A 222 21.72 -45.21 -0.40
CA ASN A 222 22.38 -46.51 -0.47
C ASN A 222 21.69 -47.33 -1.56
N ASN A 223 21.75 -46.84 -2.81
CA ASN A 223 21.46 -47.65 -3.96
C ASN A 223 22.63 -48.62 -4.09
N ASN A 224 22.38 -49.83 -3.63
CA ASN A 224 23.21 -51.02 -3.71
C ASN A 224 23.50 -51.36 -5.18
N ASN A 225 24.33 -50.55 -5.84
CA ASN A 225 24.90 -50.88 -7.14
C ASN A 225 26.32 -51.36 -6.91
N ASN A 226 26.38 -52.67 -6.63
CA ASN A 226 27.57 -53.49 -6.60
C ASN A 226 28.28 -53.42 -7.96
N ASN A 227 29.18 -52.45 -8.15
CA ASN A 227 30.14 -52.50 -9.25
C ASN A 227 31.56 -52.23 -8.73
N ASN A 228 32.21 -53.37 -8.49
CA ASN A 228 33.61 -53.56 -8.20
C ASN A 228 34.48 -53.02 -9.35
N ASN A 229 35.17 -51.90 -9.18
CA ASN A 229 36.49 -51.76 -9.81
C ASN A 229 37.41 -50.81 -9.04
N ASN A 230 38.60 -51.35 -8.82
CA ASN A 230 39.75 -50.87 -8.06
C ASN A 230 40.37 -49.64 -8.73
N ASN A 231 40.56 -48.54 -7.99
CA ASN A 231 41.38 -47.42 -8.46
C ASN A 231 42.54 -47.14 -7.49
N ASN A 232 43.74 -47.12 -8.06
CA ASN A 232 45.00 -46.77 -7.45
C ASN A 232 45.37 -45.33 -7.82
N ASN A 233 45.74 -44.58 -6.79
CA ASN A 233 46.65 -43.43 -6.76
C ASN A 233 46.32 -42.09 -7.47
N ASN A 234 46.11 -41.11 -6.58
CA ASN A 234 46.88 -39.86 -6.44
C ASN A 234 46.71 -38.69 -7.44
N ASN A 235 46.18 -37.63 -6.84
CA ASN A 235 46.70 -36.27 -6.81
C ASN A 235 46.09 -35.21 -7.75
N ASN A 236 45.72 -34.12 -7.06
CA ASN A 236 45.79 -32.72 -7.46
C ASN A 236 44.54 -32.02 -8.04
N ASN A 237 43.85 -31.33 -7.13
CA ASN A 237 43.48 -29.91 -7.21
C ASN A 237 42.73 -29.41 -8.46
N ASN A 238 41.40 -29.26 -8.37
CA ASN A 238 40.77 -27.98 -8.67
C ASN A 238 39.36 -27.84 -8.06
N ASN A 239 39.11 -26.65 -7.54
CA ASN A 239 37.90 -26.14 -6.92
C ASN A 239 36.72 -26.19 -7.92
N ASN A 240 35.80 -27.16 -7.79
CA ASN A 240 34.57 -27.19 -8.57
C ASN A 240 33.35 -27.44 -7.67
N ASN A 241 32.46 -26.45 -7.68
CA ASN A 241 31.22 -26.35 -6.95
C ASN A 241 30.21 -27.38 -7.47
N ASN A 242 30.33 -28.63 -7.01
CA ASN A 242 29.39 -29.70 -7.37
C ASN A 242 28.11 -29.58 -6.53
N ASN A 243 27.25 -28.64 -6.92
CA ASN A 243 25.86 -28.56 -6.48
C ASN A 243 25.07 -29.69 -7.16
N ASN A 244 25.27 -30.92 -6.71
CA ASN A 244 24.51 -32.08 -7.17
C ASN A 244 23.11 -32.03 -6.53
N ASN A 245 22.27 -31.14 -7.07
CA ASN A 245 20.88 -30.96 -6.70
C ASN A 245 20.10 -32.20 -7.14
N ASN A 246 20.03 -33.21 -6.26
CA ASN A 246 19.23 -34.41 -6.46
C ASN A 246 17.75 -34.00 -6.47
N ASN A 247 17.27 -33.68 -7.67
CA ASN A 247 15.94 -33.17 -7.99
C ASN A 247 14.86 -34.24 -7.82
N ASN A 248 14.82 -34.88 -6.65
CA ASN A 248 13.79 -35.84 -6.32
C ASN A 248 12.52 -35.05 -6.03
N ASN A 249 11.55 -35.19 -6.93
CA ASN A 249 10.32 -34.43 -7.11
C ASN A 249 9.33 -34.64 -5.94
N ASN A 250 9.78 -34.39 -4.71
CA ASN A 250 9.01 -34.57 -3.50
C ASN A 250 8.04 -33.40 -3.36
N ASN A 251 6.76 -33.66 -3.62
CA ASN A 251 5.67 -32.76 -3.27
C ASN A 251 5.67 -32.55 -1.75
N ASN A 252 6.34 -31.53 -1.26
CA ASN A 252 6.34 -31.17 0.15
C ASN A 252 4.98 -30.56 0.49
N ASN A 253 4.32 -31.10 1.51
CA ASN A 253 3.04 -30.60 1.97
C ASN A 253 3.28 -29.45 2.96
N ILE A 254 2.55 -28.35 2.84
CA ILE A 254 2.67 -27.19 3.75
C ILE A 254 1.36 -27.04 4.51
N ILE A 255 1.43 -26.93 5.83
CA ILE A 255 0.28 -26.64 6.69
C ILE A 255 0.57 -25.37 7.50
N PHE A 256 -0.39 -24.45 7.48
CA PHE A 256 -0.33 -23.19 8.21
C PHE A 256 -1.20 -23.27 9.46
N ILE A 257 -0.61 -22.92 10.60
CA ILE A 257 -1.27 -22.95 11.92
C ILE A 257 -1.18 -21.55 12.53
N ASN A 258 -2.33 -20.89 12.67
CA ASN A 258 -2.47 -19.57 13.29
C ASN A 258 -2.76 -19.64 14.79
N GLU A 259 -2.61 -20.83 15.38
CA GLU A 259 -2.69 -21.02 16.81
C GLU A 259 -1.34 -20.71 17.46
N ILE A 260 -1.36 -20.00 18.60
CA ILE A 260 -0.18 -19.86 19.45
C ILE A 260 -0.08 -21.16 20.25
N LEU A 261 0.84 -22.03 19.86
CA LEU A 261 1.13 -23.23 20.63
C LEU A 261 1.92 -22.84 21.87
N LYS A 262 1.22 -22.79 23.01
CA LYS A 262 1.80 -22.59 24.34
C LYS A 262 1.36 -23.73 25.25
N LEU A 263 2.19 -24.77 25.32
CA LEU A 263 2.04 -25.76 26.38
C LEU A 263 2.58 -25.14 27.66
N LYS A 264 1.68 -24.79 28.59
CA LYS A 264 2.08 -24.21 29.87
C LYS A 264 2.98 -25.20 30.59
N SER A 265 4.28 -24.91 30.62
CA SER A 265 5.18 -25.54 31.57
C SER A 265 4.79 -25.03 32.95
N ASN A 266 3.92 -25.75 33.66
CA ASN A 266 3.60 -25.47 35.06
C ASN A 266 4.81 -25.73 36.01
N PHE A 267 6.03 -25.52 35.53
CA PHE A 267 7.29 -25.61 36.29
C PHE A 267 7.76 -24.26 36.81
N GLU A 268 7.16 -23.16 36.38
CA GLU A 268 7.20 -21.94 37.19
C GLU A 268 6.37 -22.23 38.44
N LYS A 269 7.06 -22.74 39.47
CA LYS A 269 6.56 -22.81 40.83
C LYS A 269 5.82 -21.52 41.09
N GLU A 270 4.52 -21.61 41.36
CA GLU A 270 3.77 -20.54 41.98
C GLU A 270 4.55 -20.14 43.24
N GLY A 271 5.41 -19.13 43.10
CA GLY A 271 5.96 -18.39 44.20
C GLY A 271 4.74 -17.75 44.84
N ILE A 272 4.30 -18.34 45.95
CA ILE A 272 3.30 -17.79 46.85
C ILE A 272 3.90 -16.51 47.43
N THR A 273 4.02 -15.44 46.63
CA THR A 273 4.13 -14.10 47.17
C THR A 273 2.71 -13.68 47.46
N LYS A 274 2.33 -13.82 48.73
CA LYS A 274 1.17 -13.15 49.31
C LYS A 274 1.34 -11.64 49.10
N SER A 275 0.85 -11.11 47.99
CA SER A 275 0.62 -9.68 47.85
C SER A 275 -0.88 -9.47 47.93
N ASP A 276 -1.32 -9.21 49.16
CA ASP A 276 -2.62 -8.64 49.45
C ASP A 276 -2.76 -7.33 48.69
N ASN A 277 -3.74 -7.24 47.79
CA ASN A 277 -4.76 -6.17 47.76
C ASN A 277 -5.35 -5.97 46.36
N ASN A 278 -6.65 -6.31 46.27
CA ASN A 278 -7.71 -5.50 45.70
C ASN A 278 -7.36 -4.73 44.42
N ASN A 279 -7.60 -5.34 43.25
CA ASN A 279 -8.42 -4.74 42.19
C ASN A 279 -8.86 -5.80 41.16
N LYS A 280 -10.12 -6.21 41.33
CA LYS A 280 -11.09 -6.72 40.34
C LYS A 280 -10.95 -5.94 39.02
N GLU A 281 -11.15 -6.46 37.81
CA GLU A 281 -12.20 -7.36 37.31
C GLU A 281 -11.86 -7.66 35.82
N ASN A 282 -12.26 -8.84 35.30
CA ASN A 282 -12.41 -9.21 33.87
C ASN A 282 -11.28 -9.97 33.11
N GLU A 283 -10.59 -10.95 33.72
CA GLU A 283 -10.01 -12.05 32.92
C GLU A 283 -11.04 -13.18 32.78
N LYS A 284 -11.72 -13.24 31.62
CA LYS A 284 -12.64 -14.31 31.23
C LYS A 284 -11.92 -15.66 31.13
N ASP A 285 -12.42 -16.64 31.88
CA ASP A 285 -12.38 -18.10 31.65
C ASP A 285 -11.07 -18.72 31.15
N LYS A 286 -10.05 -18.71 32.01
CA LYS A 286 -9.05 -19.78 31.99
C LYS A 286 -9.63 -20.95 32.79
N THR A 287 -10.18 -21.97 32.12
CA THR A 287 -10.42 -23.28 32.73
C THR A 287 -9.09 -23.82 33.23
N LYS A 288 -8.78 -23.60 34.51
CA LYS A 288 -7.66 -24.26 35.17
C LYS A 288 -8.00 -25.74 35.21
N LEU A 289 -7.34 -26.54 34.36
CA LEU A 289 -7.30 -27.99 34.50
C LEU A 289 -6.62 -28.29 35.85
N ILE A 290 -7.42 -28.71 36.82
CA ILE A 290 -6.94 -29.21 38.11
C ILE A 290 -6.67 -30.70 37.90
N PHE A 291 -5.42 -31.11 38.09
CA PHE A 291 -5.03 -32.53 38.07
C PHE A 291 -5.09 -33.07 39.50
N HIS A 292 -5.76 -34.20 39.73
CA HIS A 292 -5.84 -34.84 41.04
C HIS A 292 -4.61 -35.71 41.34
N SER A 293 -3.84 -36.08 40.31
CA SER A 293 -2.60 -36.83 40.48
C SER A 293 -1.53 -36.45 39.45
N ALA A 294 -0.27 -36.73 39.77
CA ALA A 294 0.84 -36.63 38.81
C ALA A 294 0.68 -37.62 37.64
N GLN A 295 -0.03 -38.73 37.87
CA GLN A 295 -0.35 -39.72 36.85
C GLN A 295 -1.32 -39.15 35.81
N GLU A 296 -2.44 -38.55 36.22
CA GLU A 296 -3.40 -37.89 35.31
C GLU A 296 -2.73 -36.82 34.45
N ARG A 297 -1.81 -36.04 35.05
CA ARG A 297 -1.02 -35.05 34.31
C ARG A 297 -0.12 -35.70 33.26
N THR A 298 0.50 -36.82 33.60
CA THR A 298 1.36 -37.57 32.68
C THR A 298 0.55 -38.21 31.56
N GLU A 299 -0.63 -38.74 31.87
CA GLU A 299 -1.58 -39.30 30.90
C GLU A 299 -2.11 -38.23 29.94
N LEU A 300 -2.45 -37.03 30.43
CA LEU A 300 -2.85 -35.91 29.58
C LEU A 300 -1.72 -35.43 28.66
N LEU A 301 -0.49 -35.31 29.17
CA LEU A 301 0.69 -34.98 28.35
C LEU A 301 0.99 -36.07 27.31
N GLN A 302 0.81 -37.35 27.67
CA GLN A 302 0.95 -38.46 26.73
C GLN A 302 -0.17 -38.46 25.69
N TYR A 303 -1.39 -38.11 26.09
CA TYR A 303 -2.53 -37.97 25.20
C TYR A 303 -2.33 -36.82 24.21
N GLU A 304 -1.87 -35.64 24.67
CA GLU A 304 -1.49 -34.52 23.80
C GLU A 304 -0.34 -34.90 22.85
N LYS A 305 0.67 -35.62 23.34
CA LYS A 305 1.75 -36.17 22.50
C LYS A 305 1.23 -37.13 21.44
N LEU A 306 0.30 -38.02 21.80
CA LEU A 306 -0.27 -39.02 20.90
C LEU A 306 -1.21 -38.36 19.89
N ILE A 307 -1.95 -37.34 20.32
CA ILE A 307 -2.69 -36.40 19.49
C ILE A 307 -1.73 -35.83 18.45
N LEU A 308 -0.68 -35.13 18.86
CA LEU A 308 0.27 -34.52 17.92
C LEU A 308 0.91 -35.58 17.00
N LYS A 309 1.31 -36.74 17.54
CA LYS A 309 1.93 -37.82 16.75
C LYS A 309 1.02 -38.39 15.67
N ASN A 310 -0.25 -38.65 15.99
CA ASN A 310 -1.20 -39.22 15.03
C ASN A 310 -1.66 -38.19 13.99
N LYS A 311 -1.42 -36.90 14.24
CA LYS A 311 -1.96 -35.79 13.45
C LYS A 311 -1.00 -35.21 12.43
N ILE A 312 0.28 -35.57 12.48
CA ILE A 312 1.27 -35.03 11.55
C ILE A 312 1.49 -36.09 10.44
N ILE A 313 1.05 -35.76 9.21
CA ILE A 313 1.29 -36.53 7.96
C ILE A 313 2.76 -36.46 7.57
N ASN A 314 3.39 -37.53 7.10
CA ASN A 314 4.77 -37.48 6.62
C ASN A 314 5.03 -36.36 5.58
N ASN A 315 6.23 -35.76 5.61
CA ASN A 315 6.67 -34.69 4.69
C ASN A 315 5.86 -33.38 4.79
N ILE A 316 5.45 -32.99 6.01
CA ILE A 316 4.83 -31.68 6.24
C ILE A 316 5.87 -30.61 6.62
N ILE A 317 5.68 -29.43 6.07
CA ILE A 317 6.23 -28.18 6.57
C ILE A 317 5.15 -27.54 7.46
N LEU A 318 5.40 -27.47 8.77
CA LEU A 318 4.51 -26.84 9.74
C LEU A 318 4.94 -25.39 9.94
N ILE A 319 4.05 -24.44 9.63
CA ILE A 319 4.31 -23.01 9.80
C ILE A 319 3.39 -22.46 10.89
N PHE A 320 3.99 -22.10 12.03
CA PHE A 320 3.30 -21.56 13.20
C PHE A 320 3.42 -20.04 13.28
N LYS A 321 2.35 -19.39 13.73
CA LYS A 321 2.41 -18.00 14.20
C LYS A 321 3.39 -17.84 15.37
N SER A 322 3.33 -18.74 16.35
CA SER A 322 4.29 -18.80 17.46
C SER A 322 4.21 -20.18 18.12
N ILE A 323 5.35 -20.73 18.52
CA ILE A 323 5.47 -21.97 19.28
C ILE A 323 6.41 -21.74 20.46
N ASP A 324 6.03 -22.18 21.66
CA ASP A 324 6.94 -22.17 22.79
C ASP A 324 8.00 -23.28 22.67
N GLU A 325 9.16 -23.08 23.28
CA GLU A 325 10.29 -24.02 23.21
C GLU A 325 9.94 -25.43 23.73
N TYR A 326 9.03 -25.55 24.71
CA TYR A 326 8.62 -26.86 25.22
C TYR A 326 7.79 -27.60 24.17
N SER A 327 6.75 -26.98 23.60
CA SER A 327 6.00 -27.55 22.48
C SER A 327 6.89 -27.90 21.31
N LYS A 328 7.84 -27.02 20.97
CA LYS A 328 8.80 -27.26 19.90
C LYS A 328 9.66 -28.49 20.16
N SER A 329 10.20 -28.63 21.38
CA SER A 329 10.98 -29.80 21.78
C SER A 329 10.15 -31.09 21.75
N LEU A 330 8.88 -31.01 22.14
CA LEU A 330 7.96 -32.13 22.17
C LEU A 330 7.64 -32.59 20.75
N ILE A 331 7.41 -31.67 19.82
CA ILE A 331 7.23 -31.98 18.41
C ILE A 331 8.52 -32.59 17.83
N TYR A 332 9.71 -32.03 18.09
CA TYR A 332 10.97 -32.63 17.63
C TYR A 332 11.20 -34.06 18.16
N ASN A 333 10.85 -34.31 19.42
CA ASN A 333 10.95 -35.65 20.03
C ASN A 333 9.95 -36.65 19.45
N LEU A 334 8.78 -36.19 19.02
CA LEU A 334 7.79 -37.06 18.33
C LEU A 334 8.26 -37.43 16.92
N ILE A 335 8.98 -36.51 16.28
CA ILE A 335 9.39 -36.57 14.87
C ILE A 335 10.63 -37.41 14.62
N SER A 336 11.53 -37.52 15.61
CA SER A 336 12.83 -38.21 15.49
C SER A 336 12.75 -39.67 15.04
N ASN A 337 11.55 -40.26 15.00
CA ASN A 337 11.35 -41.69 14.83
C ASN A 337 11.02 -42.19 13.42
N ASN A 338 10.78 -41.38 12.37
CA ASN A 338 10.77 -41.85 10.93
C ASN A 338 10.33 -40.81 9.87
N THR A 339 10.31 -39.52 10.17
CA THR A 339 9.57 -38.57 9.33
C THR A 339 10.33 -37.27 9.09
N ASN A 340 10.45 -36.86 7.82
CA ASN A 340 11.05 -35.59 7.44
C ASN A 340 10.04 -34.47 7.67
N TYR A 341 10.30 -33.63 8.68
CA TYR A 341 9.48 -32.47 8.98
C TYR A 341 10.35 -31.23 9.09
N LEU A 342 9.77 -30.10 8.69
CA LEU A 342 10.34 -28.78 8.92
C LEU A 342 9.32 -27.96 9.68
N ILE A 343 9.78 -27.37 10.79
CA ILE A 343 8.95 -26.51 11.62
C ILE A 343 9.52 -25.11 11.50
N PHE A 344 8.65 -24.20 11.08
CA PHE A 344 8.90 -22.77 11.07
C PHE A 344 7.95 -22.12 12.05
N ASP A 345 8.46 -21.19 12.83
CA ASP A 345 7.73 -20.46 13.84
C ASP A 345 8.01 -18.96 13.74
N ASN A 346 7.21 -18.17 14.45
CA ASN A 346 7.28 -16.71 14.44
C ASN A 346 7.09 -16.10 13.03
N VAL A 347 6.33 -16.78 12.17
CA VAL A 347 5.95 -16.23 10.87
C VAL A 347 4.85 -15.19 11.05
N GLN A 348 5.06 -14.00 10.48
CA GLN A 348 4.10 -12.89 10.60
C GLN A 348 2.72 -13.30 10.06
N GLU A 349 1.66 -12.97 10.81
CA GLU A 349 0.29 -13.31 10.46
C GLU A 349 -0.12 -12.79 9.07
N GLN A 350 0.40 -11.62 8.68
CA GLN A 350 0.16 -11.06 7.34
C GLN A 350 0.75 -11.94 6.24
N HIS A 351 1.95 -12.49 6.42
CA HIS A 351 2.55 -13.42 5.47
C HIS A 351 1.74 -14.72 5.39
N ILE A 352 1.32 -15.28 6.53
CA ILE A 352 0.46 -16.48 6.56
C ILE A 352 -0.84 -16.23 5.77
N LYS A 353 -1.48 -15.08 5.95
CA LYS A 353 -2.71 -14.71 5.21
C LYS A 353 -2.46 -14.60 3.70
N ILE A 354 -1.39 -13.92 3.28
CA ILE A 354 -1.02 -13.78 1.87
C ILE A 354 -0.75 -15.14 1.22
N ILE A 355 0.03 -15.98 1.90
CA ILE A 355 0.44 -17.29 1.37
C ILE A 355 -0.77 -18.23 1.28
N THR A 356 -1.59 -18.29 2.33
CA THR A 356 -2.78 -19.17 2.33
C THR A 356 -3.83 -18.73 1.32
N ARG A 357 -4.07 -17.42 1.16
CA ARG A 357 -4.87 -16.87 0.05
C ARG A 357 -4.33 -17.28 -1.30
N SER A 358 -3.00 -17.21 -1.49
CA SER A 358 -2.36 -17.59 -2.75
C SER A 358 -2.50 -19.08 -3.08
N PHE A 359 -2.36 -19.96 -2.08
CA PHE A 359 -2.69 -21.38 -2.22
C PHE A 359 -4.19 -21.64 -2.39
N GLY A 360 -5.04 -20.72 -1.94
CA GLY A 360 -6.48 -20.91 -1.78
C GLY A 360 -6.79 -22.03 -0.81
N ILE A 361 -6.06 -22.06 0.30
CA ILE A 361 -6.26 -22.94 1.46
C ILE A 361 -6.64 -22.09 2.68
N SER A 362 -7.30 -22.70 3.65
CA SER A 362 -7.61 -22.15 4.95
C SER A 362 -6.46 -22.36 5.93
N VAL A 363 -6.34 -21.44 6.88
CA VAL A 363 -5.40 -21.57 7.99
C VAL A 363 -6.05 -22.36 9.12
N ILE A 364 -5.30 -23.24 9.79
CA ILE A 364 -5.77 -23.94 10.98
C ILE A 364 -5.69 -22.98 12.17
N ASN A 365 -6.85 -22.54 12.68
CA ASN A 365 -6.93 -21.61 13.82
C ASN A 365 -6.88 -22.31 15.18
N SER A 366 -7.34 -23.56 15.22
CA SER A 366 -7.23 -24.44 16.37
C SER A 366 -6.95 -25.83 15.82
N ILE A 367 -5.83 -26.40 16.22
CA ILE A 367 -5.43 -27.76 15.88
C ILE A 367 -6.65 -28.65 16.14
N ASP A 368 -7.18 -28.66 17.37
CA ASP A 368 -8.31 -29.49 17.83
C ASP A 368 -9.54 -29.52 16.93
N SER A 369 -9.91 -28.38 16.34
CA SER A 369 -11.10 -28.28 15.48
C SER A 369 -11.00 -29.10 14.20
N THR A 370 -9.85 -29.04 13.53
CA THR A 370 -9.60 -29.69 12.23
C THR A 370 -9.41 -31.21 12.32
N ILE A 371 -9.20 -31.73 13.53
CA ILE A 371 -8.83 -33.13 13.74
C ILE A 371 -10.00 -34.09 13.69
N ARG A 372 -11.21 -33.62 14.01
CA ARG A 372 -12.37 -34.53 14.13
C ARG A 372 -12.72 -35.21 12.81
N ASP A 373 -12.37 -34.58 11.68
CA ASP A 373 -12.83 -35.01 10.36
C ASP A 373 -11.85 -35.96 9.64
N GLY A 374 -10.68 -36.24 10.23
CA GLY A 374 -9.69 -37.16 9.68
C GLY A 374 -8.82 -36.53 8.59
N ILE A 375 -7.50 -36.63 8.76
CA ILE A 375 -6.52 -35.94 7.91
C ILE A 375 -6.42 -36.52 6.49
N ASN A 376 -6.87 -37.77 6.31
CA ASN A 376 -6.91 -38.43 5.01
C ASN A 376 -8.17 -38.06 4.20
N ASP A 377 -9.02 -37.16 4.70
CA ASP A 377 -10.11 -36.62 3.91
C ASP A 377 -9.55 -35.78 2.75
N ASP A 378 -9.94 -36.11 1.53
CA ASP A 378 -9.59 -35.35 0.33
C ASP A 378 -10.00 -33.87 0.48
N LEU A 379 -11.09 -33.61 1.22
CA LEU A 379 -11.53 -32.25 1.54
C LEU A 379 -10.51 -31.53 2.43
N PHE A 380 -9.96 -32.21 3.45
CA PHE A 380 -8.93 -31.66 4.31
C PHE A 380 -7.66 -31.34 3.52
N LEU A 381 -7.18 -32.27 2.70
CA LEU A 381 -6.01 -32.08 1.85
C LEU A 381 -6.20 -30.92 0.87
N LYS A 382 -7.39 -30.78 0.28
CA LYS A 382 -7.71 -29.69 -0.65
C LYS A 382 -7.80 -28.32 0.04
N ASN A 383 -8.30 -28.28 1.27
CA ASN A 383 -8.62 -27.04 1.96
C ASN A 383 -7.51 -26.54 2.90
N PHE A 384 -6.62 -27.39 3.42
CA PHE A 384 -5.64 -26.98 4.43
C PHE A 384 -4.18 -27.25 4.04
N VAL A 385 -3.94 -28.00 2.97
CA VAL A 385 -2.58 -28.44 2.60
C VAL A 385 -2.12 -27.76 1.31
N GLY A 386 -1.13 -26.88 1.43
CA GLY A 386 -0.38 -26.33 0.30
C GLY A 386 0.66 -27.33 -0.22
N LYS A 387 1.15 -27.15 -1.46
CA LYS A 387 2.21 -27.99 -2.03
C LYS A 387 3.40 -27.14 -2.49
N CYS A 388 4.61 -27.57 -2.14
CA CYS A 388 5.88 -26.93 -2.48
C CYS A 388 6.79 -27.93 -3.20
N GLY A 389 7.38 -27.53 -4.33
CA GLY A 389 8.24 -28.39 -5.13
C GLY A 389 9.68 -28.45 -4.62
N GLU A 390 10.22 -27.36 -4.08
CA GLU A 390 11.63 -27.27 -3.69
C GLU A 390 11.82 -26.43 -2.42
N ILE A 391 12.74 -26.86 -1.55
CA ILE A 391 13.11 -26.13 -0.33
C ILE A 391 14.61 -25.86 -0.38
N THR A 392 14.98 -24.59 -0.43
CA THR A 392 16.38 -24.15 -0.48
C THR A 392 16.77 -23.50 0.86
N PHE A 393 17.83 -24.01 1.49
CA PHE A 393 18.36 -23.46 2.74
C PHE A 393 19.54 -22.53 2.46
N TYR A 394 19.50 -21.29 2.97
CA TYR A 394 20.60 -20.34 2.89
C TYR A 394 21.36 -20.30 4.22
N ASN A 395 22.48 -21.01 4.28
CA ASN A 395 23.29 -21.14 5.50
C ASN A 395 23.83 -19.81 6.03
N SER A 396 24.06 -18.81 5.17
CA SER A 396 24.67 -17.53 5.59
C SER A 396 23.71 -16.65 6.40
N ASP A 397 22.41 -16.80 6.17
CA ASP A 397 21.40 -15.83 6.61
C ASP A 397 20.33 -16.46 7.53
N ASN A 398 20.45 -17.76 7.85
CA ASN A 398 19.40 -18.55 8.50
C ASN A 398 18.03 -18.38 7.79
N LYS A 399 18.03 -18.38 6.45
CA LYS A 399 16.80 -18.26 5.66
C LYS A 399 16.44 -19.58 5.01
N VAL A 400 15.14 -19.85 4.91
CA VAL A 400 14.63 -20.94 4.09
C VAL A 400 13.72 -20.38 3.03
N LYS A 401 13.99 -20.70 1.78
CA LYS A 401 13.14 -20.34 0.65
C LYS A 401 12.38 -21.57 0.18
N LEU A 402 11.07 -21.41 0.09
CA LEU A 402 10.18 -22.40 -0.48
C LEU A 402 9.90 -22.00 -1.92
N CYS A 403 10.22 -22.88 -2.86
CA CYS A 403 10.17 -22.67 -4.30
C CYS A 403 9.13 -23.57 -4.98
N ASN A 404 8.74 -23.21 -6.21
CA ASN A 404 7.82 -24.00 -7.04
C ASN A 404 6.50 -24.31 -6.32
N LEU A 405 5.91 -23.29 -5.71
CA LEU A 405 4.65 -23.43 -4.99
C LEU A 405 3.49 -23.65 -5.96
N LYS A 406 2.64 -24.65 -5.68
CA LYS A 406 1.42 -24.92 -6.45
C LYS A 406 0.28 -24.05 -5.94
N THR A 407 0.27 -22.78 -6.34
CA THR A 407 -0.70 -21.77 -5.89
C THR A 407 -1.87 -21.61 -6.87
N LYS A 408 -3.05 -21.19 -6.39
CA LYS A 408 -4.21 -20.83 -7.23
C LYS A 408 -4.06 -19.41 -7.81
N SER A 409 -3.45 -18.50 -7.06
CA SER A 409 -3.03 -17.19 -7.55
C SER A 409 -1.51 -17.04 -7.53
N PRO A 410 -0.91 -16.16 -8.34
CA PRO A 410 0.54 -16.01 -8.32
C PRO A 410 0.94 -15.41 -6.96
N LEU A 411 1.98 -15.96 -6.36
CA LEU A 411 2.56 -15.43 -5.13
C LEU A 411 3.93 -14.85 -5.46
N LEU A 412 4.12 -13.57 -5.22
CA LEU A 412 5.41 -12.92 -5.37
C LEU A 412 6.03 -12.63 -4.02
N SER A 413 7.32 -12.91 -3.91
CA SER A 413 8.17 -12.46 -2.81
C SER A 413 9.27 -11.57 -3.35
N VAL A 414 9.56 -10.47 -2.67
CA VAL A 414 10.51 -9.47 -3.17
C VAL A 414 11.50 -9.14 -2.06
N GLU A 415 12.77 -9.50 -2.24
CA GLU A 415 13.85 -9.09 -1.35
C GLU A 415 14.42 -7.74 -1.80
N ILE A 416 14.19 -6.69 -1.01
CA ILE A 416 14.71 -5.34 -1.28
C ILE A 416 15.89 -5.09 -0.37
N TYR A 417 17.07 -4.85 -0.93
CA TYR A 417 18.28 -4.62 -0.16
C TYR A 417 18.59 -3.13 -0.01
N GLY A 418 19.16 -2.73 1.14
CA GLY A 418 19.70 -1.39 1.36
C GLY A 418 20.93 -1.41 2.27
N SER A 419 21.89 -0.51 2.03
CA SER A 419 23.11 -0.37 2.85
C SER A 419 22.89 0.33 4.18
N SER A 420 21.74 1.01 4.33
CA SER A 420 21.29 1.63 5.57
C SER A 420 19.78 1.47 5.70
N ASN A 421 19.25 1.57 6.92
CA ASN A 421 17.80 1.53 7.15
C ASN A 421 17.06 2.62 6.37
N HIS A 422 17.69 3.78 6.16
CA HIS A 422 17.13 4.89 5.39
C HIS A 422 17.02 4.55 3.90
N ILE A 423 18.12 4.07 3.29
CA ILE A 423 18.14 3.66 1.87
C ILE A 423 17.18 2.49 1.65
N LEU A 424 17.12 1.55 2.59
CA LEU A 424 16.21 0.42 2.55
C LEU A 424 14.75 0.89 2.54
N ARG A 425 14.36 1.75 3.50
CA ARG A 425 13.01 2.35 3.54
C ARG A 425 12.68 3.12 2.26
N GLN A 426 13.63 3.89 1.73
CA GLN A 426 13.46 4.61 0.48
C GLN A 426 13.19 3.65 -0.69
N ARG A 427 13.98 2.58 -0.82
CA ARG A 427 13.82 1.58 -1.90
C ARG A 427 12.49 0.85 -1.77
N VAL A 428 12.11 0.45 -0.56
CA VAL A 428 10.79 -0.17 -0.29
C VAL A 428 9.66 0.79 -0.64
N GLY A 429 9.71 2.04 -0.19
CA GLY A 429 8.69 3.04 -0.52
C GLY A 429 8.59 3.32 -2.01
N SER A 430 9.73 3.36 -2.71
CA SER A 430 9.78 3.52 -4.17
C SER A 430 9.18 2.31 -4.89
N TYR A 431 9.47 1.09 -4.42
CA TYR A 431 8.88 -0.13 -4.97
C TYR A 431 7.36 -0.17 -4.76
N VAL A 432 6.88 0.17 -3.55
CA VAL A 432 5.43 0.21 -3.25
C VAL A 432 4.71 1.25 -4.11
N THR A 433 5.26 2.47 -4.24
CA THR A 433 4.71 3.50 -5.13
C THR A 433 4.73 3.04 -6.59
N GLY A 434 5.85 2.48 -7.08
CA GLY A 434 5.98 1.99 -8.45
C GLY A 434 4.99 0.87 -8.79
N MET A 435 4.81 -0.08 -7.87
CA MET A 435 3.77 -1.12 -7.98
C MET A 435 2.36 -0.50 -7.96
N GLY A 436 2.10 0.44 -7.06
CA GLY A 436 0.83 1.19 -6.97
C GLY A 436 0.46 1.89 -8.28
N ILE A 437 1.41 2.62 -8.87
CA ILE A 437 1.26 3.26 -10.18
C ILE A 437 1.03 2.21 -11.27
N GLY A 438 1.84 1.15 -11.31
CA GLY A 438 1.70 0.07 -12.29
C GLY A 438 0.34 -0.62 -12.23
N LYS A 439 -0.20 -0.83 -11.03
CA LYS A 439 -1.58 -1.29 -10.84
C LYS A 439 -2.58 -0.31 -11.39
N CYS A 440 -2.46 0.98 -11.08
CA CYS A 440 -3.37 2.00 -11.63
C CYS A 440 -3.29 2.02 -13.17
N CYS A 441 -2.11 1.94 -13.78
CA CYS A 441 -1.96 1.85 -15.24
C CYS A 441 -2.73 0.64 -15.82
N LEU A 442 -2.65 -0.52 -15.15
CA LEU A 442 -3.28 -1.75 -15.63
C LEU A 442 -4.78 -1.82 -15.33
N GLU A 443 -5.24 -1.18 -14.26
CA GLU A 443 -6.67 -1.10 -13.92
C GLU A 443 -7.40 -0.01 -14.71
N ASP A 444 -6.77 1.14 -14.93
CA ASP A 444 -7.39 2.27 -15.61
C ASP A 444 -7.25 2.16 -17.14
N LEU A 445 -6.17 1.55 -17.64
CA LEU A 445 -5.82 1.43 -19.06
C LEU A 445 -5.62 2.77 -19.79
N PHE A 446 -5.65 3.89 -19.06
CA PHE A 446 -5.37 5.23 -19.57
C PHE A 446 -4.09 5.76 -18.93
N ILE A 447 -3.09 6.01 -19.78
CA ILE A 447 -1.83 6.64 -19.42
C ILE A 447 -1.69 7.96 -20.16
N LEU A 448 -1.08 8.95 -19.51
CA LEU A 448 -0.79 10.25 -20.08
C LEU A 448 0.72 10.38 -20.33
N PRO A 449 1.17 11.07 -21.40
CA PRO A 449 2.56 11.52 -21.49
C PRO A 449 2.91 12.36 -20.27
N SER A 450 4.12 12.25 -19.71
CA SER A 450 4.51 12.97 -18.49
C SER A 450 5.97 13.47 -18.54
N ALA A 451 6.39 14.31 -17.60
CA ALA A 451 7.36 15.42 -17.70
C ALA A 451 6.64 16.78 -17.83
N CYS A 452 5.60 16.99 -17.02
CA CYS A 452 4.73 18.17 -17.04
C CYS A 452 3.95 18.41 -18.35
N SER A 453 3.89 17.41 -19.23
CA SER A 453 3.16 17.52 -20.50
C SER A 453 1.65 17.73 -20.32
N PRO A 454 0.96 17.05 -19.39
CA PRO A 454 -0.47 17.29 -19.15
C PRO A 454 -0.72 18.71 -18.66
N GLU A 455 0.13 19.23 -17.77
CA GLU A 455 0.07 20.59 -17.26
C GLU A 455 0.27 21.62 -18.38
N PHE A 456 1.29 21.45 -19.22
CA PHE A 456 1.52 22.32 -20.38
C PHE A 456 0.39 22.27 -21.40
N SER A 457 -0.14 21.07 -21.69
CA SER A 457 -1.33 20.93 -22.52
C SER A 457 -2.49 21.70 -21.89
N ILE A 458 -2.71 21.60 -20.57
CA ILE A 458 -3.77 22.34 -19.88
C ILE A 458 -3.60 23.84 -20.04
N ILE A 459 -2.42 24.36 -19.74
CA ILE A 459 -2.07 25.76 -19.94
C ILE A 459 -2.37 26.18 -21.39
N GLN A 460 -2.01 25.34 -22.37
CA GLN A 460 -2.23 25.61 -23.78
C GLN A 460 -3.69 25.76 -24.15
N SER A 461 -4.54 24.82 -23.74
CA SER A 461 -5.97 24.90 -24.01
C SER A 461 -6.62 26.10 -23.32
N LEU A 462 -6.20 26.45 -22.11
CA LEU A 462 -6.70 27.63 -21.39
C LEU A 462 -6.32 28.93 -22.12
N LEU A 463 -5.08 29.01 -22.65
CA LEU A 463 -4.62 30.16 -23.44
C LEU A 463 -5.40 30.32 -24.74
N LEU A 464 -5.66 29.21 -25.47
CA LEU A 464 -6.45 29.24 -26.70
C LEU A 464 -7.89 29.67 -26.43
N ASN A 465 -8.51 29.13 -25.38
CA ASN A 465 -9.86 29.52 -24.98
C ASN A 465 -9.94 31.00 -24.60
N SER A 466 -8.96 31.52 -23.87
CA SER A 466 -8.87 32.94 -23.51
C SER A 466 -8.73 33.85 -24.74
N LYS A 467 -7.98 33.43 -25.77
CA LYS A 467 -7.86 34.16 -27.04
C LYS A 467 -9.15 34.15 -27.84
N HIS A 468 -9.80 32.99 -28.00
CA HIS A 468 -11.07 32.90 -28.73
C HIS A 468 -12.18 33.73 -28.09
N GLN A 469 -12.23 33.82 -26.77
CA GLN A 469 -13.14 34.73 -26.07
C GLN A 469 -12.84 36.20 -26.37
N SER A 470 -11.56 36.58 -26.47
CA SER A 470 -11.15 37.95 -26.79
C SER A 470 -11.52 38.34 -28.24
N GLU A 471 -11.27 37.46 -29.21
CA GLU A 471 -11.59 37.69 -30.63
C GLU A 471 -13.10 37.79 -30.90
N ASN A 472 -13.90 36.98 -30.20
CA ASN A 472 -15.37 37.04 -30.33
C ASN A 472 -15.94 38.35 -29.77
N ASN A 473 -15.31 38.91 -28.74
CA ASN A 473 -15.72 40.20 -28.18
C ASN A 473 -15.38 41.37 -29.12
N GLU A 474 -14.22 41.33 -29.79
CA GLU A 474 -13.83 42.35 -30.76
C GLU A 474 -14.77 42.35 -31.99
N LYS A 475 -15.10 41.17 -32.53
CA LYS A 475 -16.04 41.05 -33.68
C LYS A 475 -17.45 41.55 -33.37
N ASN A 476 -17.92 41.37 -32.14
CA ASN A 476 -19.25 41.84 -31.74
C ASN A 476 -19.31 43.38 -31.59
N ASN A 477 -18.21 44.02 -31.20
CA ASN A 477 -18.17 45.49 -31.06
C ASN A 477 -18.20 46.19 -32.43
N ASP A 478 -17.49 45.68 -33.44
CA ASP A 478 -17.45 46.33 -34.77
C ASP A 478 -18.79 46.26 -35.52
N SER A 479 -19.58 45.21 -35.30
CA SER A 479 -20.87 45.02 -35.99
C SER A 479 -22.01 45.94 -35.48
N SER A 480 -21.86 46.56 -34.31
CA SER A 480 -22.93 47.33 -33.66
C SER A 480 -23.07 48.80 -34.14
N SER A 481 -22.21 49.26 -35.05
CA SER A 481 -22.11 50.66 -35.44
C SER A 481 -23.00 51.13 -36.62
N SER A 482 -23.88 50.28 -37.20
CA SER A 482 -24.50 50.62 -38.51
C SER A 482 -26.02 50.51 -38.67
N SER A 483 -26.86 50.38 -37.63
CA SER A 483 -28.32 50.45 -37.83
C SER A 483 -29.06 51.21 -36.73
N SER A 484 -29.53 52.39 -37.10
CA SER A 484 -30.48 53.23 -36.40
C SER A 484 -31.89 52.60 -36.36
N SER A 485 -32.61 52.91 -35.28
CA SER A 485 -34.07 52.80 -35.10
C SER A 485 -34.69 51.39 -34.97
N SER A 486 -34.90 50.93 -33.74
CA SER A 486 -36.24 50.89 -33.13
C SER A 486 -36.21 50.15 -31.78
N SER A 487 -36.98 50.70 -30.86
CA SER A 487 -37.04 50.43 -29.42
C SER A 487 -37.63 49.06 -29.07
N SER A 488 -36.87 48.23 -28.35
CA SER A 488 -37.45 47.29 -27.39
C SER A 488 -36.45 46.94 -26.30
N SER A 489 -36.76 47.39 -25.09
CA SER A 489 -36.05 47.14 -23.84
C SER A 489 -36.08 45.64 -23.47
N SER A 490 -34.99 44.93 -23.74
CA SER A 490 -34.72 43.62 -23.14
C SER A 490 -33.32 43.63 -22.53
N SER A 491 -33.29 43.46 -21.22
CA SER A 491 -32.13 43.47 -20.32
C SER A 491 -30.92 42.69 -20.85
N SER A 492 -29.91 43.43 -21.31
CA SER A 492 -28.58 42.96 -21.70
C SER A 492 -27.67 42.84 -20.49
N SER A 493 -27.63 41.67 -19.84
CA SER A 493 -26.70 41.35 -18.75
C SER A 493 -25.54 40.43 -19.19
N SER A 494 -25.30 40.25 -20.48
CA SER A 494 -24.38 39.25 -21.02
C SER A 494 -22.95 39.72 -21.30
N SER A 495 -22.56 40.96 -20.97
CA SER A 495 -21.21 41.47 -21.27
C SER A 495 -20.18 41.22 -20.16
N SER A 496 -20.59 41.03 -18.89
CA SER A 496 -19.65 40.92 -17.77
C SER A 496 -18.94 39.57 -17.66
N THR A 497 -19.53 38.48 -18.18
CA THR A 497 -18.98 37.12 -18.01
C THR A 497 -17.62 36.94 -18.69
N THR A 498 -17.34 37.66 -19.77
CA THR A 498 -16.11 37.45 -20.55
C THR A 498 -14.83 38.00 -19.91
N TYR A 499 -14.93 39.10 -19.14
CA TYR A 499 -13.77 39.66 -18.47
C TYR A 499 -13.35 38.79 -17.28
N ILE A 500 -14.33 38.37 -16.47
CA ILE A 500 -14.08 37.52 -15.30
C ILE A 500 -13.51 36.17 -15.78
N ASP A 501 -13.97 35.64 -16.92
CA ASP A 501 -13.48 34.38 -17.49
C ASP A 501 -11.98 34.47 -17.77
N LYS A 502 -11.54 35.58 -18.37
CA LYS A 502 -10.13 35.82 -18.70
C LYS A 502 -9.24 35.85 -17.46
N GLU A 503 -9.65 36.53 -16.40
CA GLU A 503 -8.88 36.56 -15.14
C GLU A 503 -8.82 35.17 -14.50
N VAL A 504 -9.93 34.44 -14.47
CA VAL A 504 -9.98 33.04 -14.00
C VAL A 504 -9.03 32.15 -14.79
N TYR A 505 -9.07 32.24 -16.13
CA TYR A 505 -8.17 31.47 -17.00
C TYR A 505 -6.71 31.78 -16.66
N GLN A 506 -6.37 33.06 -16.48
CA GLN A 506 -5.02 33.48 -16.15
C GLN A 506 -4.56 32.98 -14.77
N ALA A 507 -5.42 33.05 -13.75
CA ALA A 507 -5.11 32.48 -12.45
C ALA A 507 -4.93 30.97 -12.51
N LEU A 508 -5.84 30.26 -13.17
CA LEU A 508 -5.72 28.81 -13.32
C LEU A 508 -4.43 28.42 -14.05
N ILE A 509 -4.05 29.16 -15.10
CA ILE A 509 -2.77 28.99 -15.80
C ILE A 509 -1.62 29.16 -14.80
N ARG A 510 -1.55 30.28 -14.08
CA ARG A 510 -0.49 30.55 -13.09
C ARG A 510 -0.43 29.49 -12.00
N SER A 511 -1.59 28.99 -11.55
CA SER A 511 -1.65 27.94 -10.54
C SER A 511 -1.07 26.61 -11.05
N ILE A 512 -1.35 26.26 -12.31
CA ILE A 512 -0.83 25.05 -12.95
C ILE A 512 0.66 25.18 -13.25
N GLU A 513 1.12 26.38 -13.67
CA GLU A 513 2.52 26.68 -13.91
C GLU A 513 3.42 26.49 -12.69
N THR A 514 2.87 26.61 -11.47
CA THR A 514 3.64 26.31 -10.26
C THR A 514 4.19 24.88 -10.26
N ILE A 515 3.54 23.92 -10.92
CA ILE A 515 4.03 22.55 -11.03
C ILE A 515 5.38 22.49 -11.79
N PRO A 516 5.45 22.86 -13.09
CA PRO A 516 6.72 22.86 -13.82
C PRO A 516 7.76 23.81 -13.20
N ILE A 517 7.34 24.97 -12.65
CA ILE A 517 8.26 25.87 -11.94
C ILE A 517 8.90 25.16 -10.75
N THR A 518 8.11 24.50 -9.90
CA THR A 518 8.61 23.77 -8.73
C THR A 518 9.48 22.58 -9.14
N LEU A 519 9.11 21.90 -10.23
CA LEU A 519 9.93 20.81 -10.78
C LEU A 519 11.31 21.32 -11.20
N LEU A 520 11.36 22.44 -11.92
CA LEU A 520 12.58 23.06 -12.40
C LEU A 520 13.40 23.69 -11.26
N SER A 521 12.77 24.29 -10.26
CA SER A 521 13.47 24.88 -9.11
C SER A 521 14.19 23.84 -8.26
N ASN A 522 13.68 22.61 -8.23
CA ASN A 522 14.34 21.50 -7.54
C ASN A 522 15.45 20.84 -8.39
N GLN A 523 15.68 21.31 -9.61
CA GLN A 523 16.85 20.95 -10.41
C GLN A 523 17.91 22.02 -10.24
N SER A 524 19.09 21.65 -9.74
CA SER A 524 20.22 22.59 -9.69
C SER A 524 20.59 23.02 -11.12
N ASN A 525 20.59 24.34 -11.36
CA ASN A 525 21.14 25.02 -12.54
C ASN A 525 20.26 25.16 -13.79
N LYS A 526 18.93 24.96 -13.73
CA LYS A 526 18.05 25.19 -14.89
C LYS A 526 17.56 26.65 -14.95
N PRO A 527 17.65 27.34 -16.11
CA PRO A 527 17.17 28.72 -16.24
C PRO A 527 15.64 28.76 -16.38
N ILE A 528 14.94 28.72 -15.25
CA ILE A 528 13.45 28.58 -15.17
C ILE A 528 12.74 29.56 -16.14
N LEU A 529 13.10 30.84 -16.10
CA LEU A 529 12.48 31.86 -16.94
C LEU A 529 12.73 31.60 -18.43
N LYS A 530 13.96 31.29 -18.84
CA LYS A 530 14.30 30.96 -20.24
C LYS A 530 13.50 29.75 -20.73
N ILE A 531 13.27 28.75 -19.88
CA ILE A 531 12.49 27.56 -20.22
C ILE A 531 11.02 27.92 -20.42
N LEU A 532 10.41 28.66 -19.48
CA LEU A 532 9.03 29.11 -19.62
C LEU A 532 8.84 30.03 -20.82
N ASP A 533 9.73 31.00 -21.02
CA ASP A 533 9.71 31.90 -22.18
C ASP A 533 9.81 31.12 -23.49
N SER A 534 10.67 30.09 -23.54
CA SER A 534 10.78 29.22 -24.70
C SER A 534 9.51 28.38 -24.94
N PHE A 535 8.86 27.89 -23.87
CA PHE A 535 7.57 27.22 -23.98
C PHE A 535 6.51 28.15 -24.59
N TYR A 536 6.40 29.38 -24.06
CA TYR A 536 5.45 30.39 -24.55
C TYR A 536 5.74 30.89 -25.96
N CYS A 537 7.01 30.94 -26.38
CA CYS A 537 7.39 31.29 -27.75
C CYS A 537 7.03 30.17 -28.73
N ASN A 538 7.42 28.93 -28.42
CA ASN A 538 7.20 27.75 -29.28
C ASN A 538 5.72 27.35 -29.37
N PHE A 539 4.92 27.76 -28.40
CA PHE A 539 3.47 27.57 -28.33
C PHE A 539 2.73 27.84 -29.65
N LYS A 540 3.17 28.83 -30.42
CA LYS A 540 2.43 29.34 -31.57
C LYS A 540 2.52 28.42 -32.79
N ASP A 541 3.55 27.60 -32.87
CA ASP A 541 3.90 26.94 -34.13
C ASP A 541 3.36 25.51 -34.24
N ASP A 542 2.98 24.86 -33.12
CA ASP A 542 2.61 23.44 -33.14
C ASP A 542 1.69 23.04 -31.96
N ILE A 543 0.37 23.13 -32.16
CA ILE A 543 -0.64 22.84 -31.11
C ILE A 543 -0.68 21.35 -30.76
N ASP A 544 -0.35 20.49 -31.72
CA ASP A 544 -0.43 19.04 -31.57
C ASP A 544 0.86 18.43 -30.99
N LYS A 545 1.89 19.25 -30.78
CA LYS A 545 3.18 18.78 -30.27
C LYS A 545 3.12 18.50 -28.78
N ILE A 546 3.29 17.22 -28.44
CA ILE A 546 3.42 16.77 -27.05
C ILE A 546 4.80 17.17 -26.53
N ILE A 547 4.83 18.21 -25.71
CA ILE A 547 6.04 18.78 -25.12
C ILE A 547 6.10 18.41 -23.63
N GLY A 548 7.26 17.95 -23.17
CA GLY A 548 7.59 17.73 -21.77
C GLY A 548 8.94 18.35 -21.41
N ILE A 549 9.19 18.57 -20.12
CA ILE A 549 10.45 19.15 -19.62
C ILE A 549 11.56 18.10 -19.65
N ASN A 550 12.65 18.41 -20.34
CA ASN A 550 13.87 17.60 -20.31
C ASN A 550 14.72 17.95 -19.08
N LEU A 551 14.53 17.20 -17.99
CA LEU A 551 15.32 17.39 -16.76
C LEU A 551 16.78 16.97 -16.91
N PHE A 552 17.11 16.13 -17.90
CA PHE A 552 18.44 15.55 -18.09
C PHE A 552 19.32 16.29 -19.10
N SER A 553 18.79 17.30 -19.80
CA SER A 553 19.57 18.03 -20.79
C SER A 553 20.79 18.68 -20.17
N LYS A 554 21.96 18.47 -20.80
CA LYS A 554 23.21 19.16 -20.43
C LYS A 554 23.39 20.49 -21.16
N GLY A 555 22.72 20.64 -22.31
CA GLY A 555 22.80 21.83 -23.16
C GLY A 555 21.73 22.87 -22.83
N GLU A 556 21.98 24.11 -23.27
CA GLU A 556 21.08 25.24 -23.11
C GLU A 556 19.92 25.30 -24.11
N ASP A 557 19.89 24.40 -25.10
CA ASP A 557 18.91 24.47 -26.20
C ASP A 557 17.91 23.30 -26.19
N ASP A 558 18.14 22.27 -25.37
CA ASP A 558 17.33 21.05 -25.32
C ASP A 558 16.48 21.01 -24.03
N PHE A 559 15.67 22.04 -23.80
CA PHE A 559 14.82 22.11 -22.60
C PHE A 559 13.59 21.22 -22.66
N PHE A 560 13.21 20.81 -23.86
CA PHE A 560 11.99 20.10 -24.12
C PHE A 560 12.27 18.76 -24.77
N LEU A 561 11.57 17.74 -24.31
CA LEU A 561 11.57 16.42 -24.93
C LEU A 561 10.15 16.05 -25.33
N ASN A 562 10.03 15.07 -26.22
CA ASN A 562 8.76 14.40 -26.41
C ASN A 562 8.66 13.27 -25.35
N PRO A 563 7.78 13.40 -24.35
CA PRO A 563 7.68 12.47 -23.21
C PRO A 563 7.25 11.08 -23.63
N ILE A 564 6.43 11.03 -24.70
CA ILE A 564 6.11 9.81 -25.42
C ILE A 564 7.42 9.19 -25.81
N ASN A 565 8.20 9.79 -26.74
CA ASN A 565 9.50 9.31 -27.22
C ASN A 565 10.56 8.99 -26.14
N ASN A 566 10.30 9.33 -24.88
CA ASN A 566 11.15 9.15 -23.70
C ASN A 566 10.54 8.21 -22.64
N GLY A 567 9.41 7.56 -22.91
CA GLY A 567 8.79 6.53 -22.06
C GLY A 567 8.23 7.07 -20.76
N ILE A 568 8.07 8.38 -20.67
CA ILE A 568 7.68 9.05 -19.45
C ILE A 568 6.15 9.14 -19.46
N PHE A 569 5.53 8.35 -18.61
CA PHE A 569 4.08 8.29 -18.48
C PHE A 569 3.64 8.49 -17.04
N GLU A 570 2.45 9.06 -16.88
CA GLU A 570 1.71 9.08 -15.61
C GLU A 570 0.34 8.44 -15.79
N THR A 571 -0.26 8.00 -14.68
CA THR A 571 -1.62 7.44 -14.74
C THR A 571 -2.61 8.58 -14.93
N TYR A 572 -3.56 8.37 -15.84
CA TYR A 572 -4.66 9.31 -16.05
C TYR A 572 -5.42 9.56 -14.73
N ARG A 573 -5.72 8.49 -13.98
CA ARG A 573 -6.40 8.57 -12.69
C ARG A 573 -5.66 9.43 -11.68
N SER A 574 -4.34 9.28 -11.52
CA SER A 574 -3.58 10.09 -10.56
C SER A 574 -3.71 11.57 -10.89
N LYS A 575 -3.49 11.97 -12.15
CA LYS A 575 -3.66 13.37 -12.56
C LYS A 575 -5.08 13.85 -12.35
N PHE A 576 -6.07 13.13 -12.86
CA PHE A 576 -7.47 13.51 -12.72
C PHE A 576 -7.87 13.71 -11.26
N GLN A 577 -7.54 12.76 -10.38
CA GLN A 577 -7.86 12.85 -8.96
C GLN A 577 -7.08 13.96 -8.25
N THR A 578 -5.81 14.18 -8.60
CA THR A 578 -5.01 15.30 -8.08
C THR A 578 -5.64 16.64 -8.41
N PHE A 579 -5.99 16.88 -9.69
CA PHE A 579 -6.66 18.12 -10.08
C PHE A 579 -7.99 18.25 -9.36
N ARG A 580 -8.85 17.23 -9.48
CA ARG A 580 -10.18 17.22 -8.85
C ARG A 580 -10.12 17.53 -7.36
N PHE A 581 -9.26 16.84 -6.60
CA PHE A 581 -9.13 17.08 -5.16
C PHE A 581 -8.61 18.48 -4.88
N ALA A 582 -7.64 18.99 -5.64
CA ALA A 582 -7.13 20.34 -5.44
C ALA A 582 -8.26 21.37 -5.55
N ILE A 583 -9.09 21.22 -6.58
CA ILE A 583 -10.23 22.09 -6.86
C ILE A 583 -11.30 21.96 -5.79
N ASP A 584 -11.73 20.74 -5.48
CA ASP A 584 -12.77 20.47 -4.48
C ASP A 584 -12.36 21.04 -3.11
N ILE A 585 -11.09 20.91 -2.72
CA ILE A 585 -10.55 21.46 -1.47
C ILE A 585 -10.51 22.98 -1.50
N VAL A 586 -10.02 23.58 -2.59
CA VAL A 586 -9.97 25.04 -2.73
C VAL A 586 -11.38 25.63 -2.67
N CYS A 587 -12.34 25.05 -3.40
CA CYS A 587 -13.74 25.45 -3.33
C CYS A 587 -14.37 25.23 -1.95
N LEU A 588 -13.96 24.18 -1.23
CA LEU A 588 -14.40 23.98 0.16
C LEU A 588 -13.84 25.07 1.07
N LEU A 589 -12.54 25.37 0.96
CA LEU A 589 -11.87 26.37 1.80
C LEU A 589 -12.41 27.78 1.55
N LEU A 590 -12.68 28.13 0.30
CA LEU A 590 -13.24 29.43 -0.09
C LEU A 590 -14.71 29.61 0.36
N LYS A 591 -15.41 28.53 0.73
CA LYS A 591 -16.75 28.59 1.35
C LYS A 591 -16.71 28.75 2.87
N ILE A 592 -15.52 28.67 3.50
CA ILE A 592 -15.40 28.79 4.94
C ILE A 592 -15.20 30.26 5.29
N ASP A 593 -16.29 30.92 5.66
CA ASP A 593 -16.23 32.33 6.07
C ASP A 593 -15.78 32.51 7.53
N GLN A 594 -16.13 31.55 8.40
CA GLN A 594 -15.89 31.62 9.84
C GLN A 594 -15.39 30.28 10.40
N ILE A 595 -14.44 30.35 11.34
CA ILE A 595 -13.94 29.19 12.09
C ILE A 595 -14.39 29.34 13.54
N ILE A 596 -15.27 28.45 13.99
CA ILE A 596 -15.69 28.39 15.39
C ILE A 596 -14.83 27.34 16.08
N GLN A 597 -13.82 27.78 16.84
CA GLN A 597 -13.04 26.89 17.70
C GLN A 597 -13.67 26.86 19.10
N PRO A 598 -14.10 25.70 19.62
CA PRO A 598 -14.55 25.62 21.00
C PRO A 598 -13.38 25.98 21.91
N ASN A 599 -13.64 26.85 22.89
CA ASN A 599 -12.62 27.21 23.88
C ASN A 599 -12.21 25.95 24.66
N GLN A 600 -10.97 25.48 24.49
CA GLN A 600 -10.47 24.26 25.11
C GLN A 600 -10.65 24.27 26.64
N LEU A 601 -10.62 25.45 27.26
CA LEU A 601 -10.88 25.61 28.70
C LEU A 601 -12.29 25.15 29.09
N HIS A 602 -13.30 25.45 28.27
CA HIS A 602 -14.67 25.00 28.52
C HIS A 602 -14.82 23.49 28.33
N GLN A 603 -14.10 22.88 27.38
CA GLN A 603 -14.10 21.42 27.23
C GLN A 603 -13.46 20.72 28.42
N ASN A 604 -12.31 21.22 28.91
CA ASN A 604 -11.67 20.65 30.10
C ASN A 604 -12.53 20.85 31.35
N GLN A 605 -13.20 21.99 31.51
CA GLN A 605 -14.14 22.23 32.61
C GLN A 605 -15.40 21.34 32.52
N GLN A 606 -15.97 21.16 31.33
CA GLN A 606 -17.12 20.25 31.12
C GLN A 606 -16.74 18.79 31.37
N GLN A 607 -15.55 18.36 30.94
CA GLN A 607 -15.05 17.01 31.24
C GLN A 607 -14.83 16.82 32.74
N GLN A 608 -14.26 17.81 33.44
CA GLN A 608 -14.12 17.76 34.91
C GLN A 608 -15.48 17.74 35.61
N GLN A 609 -16.47 18.50 35.16
CA GLN A 609 -17.82 18.49 35.71
C GLN A 609 -18.53 17.15 35.47
N GLN A 610 -18.38 16.55 34.28
CA GLN A 610 -18.93 15.22 33.99
C GLN A 610 -18.27 14.14 34.85
N GLN A 611 -16.96 14.20 35.05
CA GLN A 611 -16.26 13.28 35.96
C GLN A 611 -16.73 13.44 37.42
N GLN A 612 -16.94 14.68 37.89
CA GLN A 612 -17.50 14.92 39.23
C GLN A 612 -18.94 14.41 39.35
N GLN A 613 -19.79 14.58 38.34
CA GLN A 613 -21.15 14.04 38.35
C GLN A 613 -21.18 12.51 38.34
N GLN A 614 -20.29 11.86 37.57
CA GLN A 614 -20.17 10.40 37.59
C GLN A 614 -19.69 9.87 38.95
N GLN A 615 -18.74 10.57 39.59
CA GLN A 615 -18.30 10.21 40.95
C GLN A 615 -19.44 10.40 41.98
N GLN A 616 -20.24 11.46 41.87
CA GLN A 616 -21.40 11.64 42.76
C GLN A 616 -22.50 10.60 42.52
N GLN A 617 -22.77 10.20 41.27
CA GLN A 617 -23.72 9.12 40.99
C GLN A 617 -23.21 7.77 41.50
N GLN A 618 -21.91 7.48 41.39
CA GLN A 618 -21.34 6.25 41.97
C GLN A 618 -21.42 6.25 43.50
N GLN A 619 -21.26 7.39 44.16
CA GLN A 619 -21.43 7.50 45.62
C GLN A 619 -22.89 7.37 46.07
N GLN A 620 -23.88 7.76 45.25
CA GLN A 620 -25.30 7.57 45.59
C GLN A 620 -25.82 6.14 45.33
N ILE A 621 -25.07 5.32 44.56
CA ILE A 621 -25.43 3.92 44.29
C ILE A 621 -24.90 2.97 45.39
N SER A 622 -24.28 3.48 46.46
CA SER A 622 -23.95 2.69 47.65
C SER A 622 -25.18 2.46 48.56
N MET A 623 -26.19 1.76 48.05
CA MET A 623 -27.18 1.07 48.88
C MET A 623 -27.10 -0.42 48.55
N PRO A 624 -26.92 -1.31 49.56
CA PRO A 624 -26.74 -2.74 49.35
C PRO A 624 -28.08 -3.36 48.95
N THR A 625 -28.42 -3.32 47.66
CA THR A 625 -29.50 -4.14 47.12
C THR A 625 -28.89 -5.33 46.42
N ILE A 626 -28.91 -6.45 47.15
CA ILE A 626 -28.69 -7.81 46.66
C ILE A 626 -29.78 -8.10 45.62
N ASN A 627 -29.56 -7.70 44.37
CA ASN A 627 -30.41 -8.10 43.25
C ASN A 627 -29.54 -8.88 42.27
N LYS A 628 -29.83 -10.19 42.20
CA LYS A 628 -29.34 -11.14 41.20
C LYS A 628 -29.47 -10.50 39.81
N LYS A 629 -28.36 -10.07 39.22
CA LYS A 629 -28.30 -9.79 37.78
C LYS A 629 -28.22 -11.13 37.07
N GLU A 630 -29.35 -11.58 36.56
CA GLU A 630 -29.38 -12.56 35.47
C GLU A 630 -28.59 -11.96 34.31
N TYR A 631 -27.46 -12.61 34.00
CA TYR A 631 -26.60 -12.20 32.90
C TYR A 631 -27.21 -12.72 31.61
N ILE A 632 -27.66 -11.80 30.74
CA ILE A 632 -28.03 -12.13 29.37
C ILE A 632 -26.71 -12.39 28.62
N GLU A 633 -26.46 -13.66 28.30
CA GLU A 633 -25.34 -14.09 27.46
C GLU A 633 -25.51 -13.50 26.06
N PHE A 634 -24.77 -12.44 25.75
CA PHE A 634 -24.58 -11.97 24.38
C PHE A 634 -23.71 -12.98 23.65
N LYS A 635 -24.36 -13.92 22.93
CA LYS A 635 -23.68 -14.68 21.88
C LYS A 635 -23.10 -13.68 20.87
N PRO A 636 -21.78 -13.72 20.58
CA PRO A 636 -21.24 -12.94 19.48
C PRO A 636 -22.00 -13.34 18.22
N MET A 637 -22.66 -12.36 17.59
CA MET A 637 -23.27 -12.54 16.29
C MET A 637 -22.16 -13.00 15.35
N GLU A 638 -22.29 -14.18 14.75
CA GLU A 638 -21.40 -14.64 13.69
C GLU A 638 -21.52 -13.65 12.53
N ILE A 639 -20.69 -12.62 12.53
CA ILE A 639 -20.55 -11.72 11.39
C ILE A 639 -19.83 -12.55 10.34
N SER A 640 -20.62 -13.18 9.47
CA SER A 640 -20.16 -13.73 8.21
C SER A 640 -19.33 -12.65 7.51
N THR A 641 -18.01 -12.83 7.49
CA THR A 641 -17.07 -11.92 6.81
C THR A 641 -17.50 -11.64 5.38
N ASP A 642 -18.13 -12.63 4.73
CA ASP A 642 -18.66 -12.52 3.37
C ASP A 642 -19.79 -11.49 3.24
N ALA A 643 -20.60 -11.26 4.28
CA ALA A 643 -21.69 -10.29 4.22
C ALA A 643 -21.14 -8.86 4.28
N MET A 644 -20.17 -8.63 5.18
CA MET A 644 -19.50 -7.35 5.32
C MET A 644 -18.63 -7.03 4.09
N GLU A 645 -18.01 -8.05 3.49
CA GLU A 645 -17.25 -7.92 2.25
C GLU A 645 -18.17 -7.65 1.04
N ARG A 646 -19.33 -8.33 0.93
CA ARG A 646 -20.36 -8.00 -0.06
C ARG A 646 -20.88 -6.57 0.10
N GLU A 647 -21.14 -6.13 1.32
CA GLU A 647 -21.59 -4.77 1.61
C GLU A 647 -20.51 -3.74 1.22
N LYS A 648 -19.24 -4.02 1.52
CA LYS A 648 -18.12 -3.15 1.12
C LYS A 648 -17.96 -3.08 -0.40
N ILE A 649 -18.13 -4.21 -1.11
CA ILE A 649 -18.14 -4.27 -2.58
C ILE A 649 -19.32 -3.48 -3.15
N GLU A 650 -20.52 -3.62 -2.57
CA GLU A 650 -21.73 -2.92 -3.01
C GLU A 650 -21.64 -1.40 -2.76
N ASN A 651 -21.10 -0.99 -1.61
CA ASN A 651 -20.84 0.41 -1.30
C ASN A 651 -19.79 1.01 -2.24
N THR A 652 -18.74 0.26 -2.58
CA THR A 652 -17.74 0.69 -3.57
C THR A 652 -18.36 0.76 -4.97
N LYS A 653 -19.28 -0.15 -5.33
CA LYS A 653 -20.02 -0.13 -6.61
C LYS A 653 -20.91 1.11 -6.69
N LYS A 654 -21.69 1.41 -5.66
CA LYS A 654 -22.54 2.61 -5.56
C LYS A 654 -21.72 3.90 -5.60
N GLN A 655 -20.60 3.95 -4.88
CA GLN A 655 -19.70 5.11 -4.94
C GLN A 655 -19.09 5.31 -6.33
N ASN A 656 -18.75 4.22 -7.02
CA ASN A 656 -18.26 4.28 -8.39
C ASN A 656 -19.36 4.69 -9.39
N GLU A 657 -20.61 4.26 -9.20
CA GLU A 657 -21.76 4.64 -10.03
C GLU A 657 -22.03 6.14 -10.03
N ILE A 658 -21.68 6.85 -8.95
CA ILE A 658 -21.78 8.32 -8.87
C ILE A 658 -20.87 9.03 -9.89
N PHE A 659 -19.80 8.38 -10.38
CA PHE A 659 -18.87 8.97 -11.34
C PHE A 659 -19.22 8.72 -12.80
N TYR A 660 -20.21 7.89 -13.08
CA TYR A 660 -20.59 7.55 -14.46
C TYR A 660 -21.87 8.29 -14.83
N SER A 661 -21.96 8.72 -16.09
CA SER A 661 -23.23 9.24 -16.59
C SER A 661 -24.31 8.14 -16.53
N LYS A 662 -25.58 8.52 -16.39
CA LYS A 662 -26.69 7.56 -16.37
C LYS A 662 -26.64 6.59 -17.57
N GLN A 663 -26.22 7.06 -18.74
CA GLN A 663 -26.03 6.24 -19.93
C GLN A 663 -24.89 5.20 -19.79
N GLN A 664 -23.78 5.56 -19.14
CA GLN A 664 -22.67 4.63 -18.86
C GLN A 664 -23.07 3.58 -17.81
N VAL A 665 -23.82 3.99 -16.77
CA VAL A 665 -24.39 3.06 -15.78
C VAL A 665 -25.35 2.08 -16.47
N GLU A 666 -26.29 2.57 -17.29
CA GLU A 666 -27.22 1.72 -18.05
C GLU A 666 -26.49 0.79 -19.03
N LYS A 667 -25.43 1.27 -19.71
CA LYS A 667 -24.60 0.44 -20.60
C LYS A 667 -23.91 -0.68 -19.80
N ARG A 668 -23.39 -0.39 -18.61
CA ARG A 668 -22.81 -1.41 -17.70
C ARG A 668 -23.86 -2.40 -17.20
N GLU A 669 -25.04 -1.93 -16.80
CA GLU A 669 -26.12 -2.82 -16.36
C GLU A 669 -26.59 -3.76 -17.47
N ARG A 670 -26.64 -3.30 -18.73
CA ARG A 670 -26.93 -4.16 -19.88
C ARG A 670 -25.85 -5.22 -20.08
N ILE A 671 -24.58 -4.85 -19.93
CA ILE A 671 -23.45 -5.79 -20.00
C ILE A 671 -23.55 -6.82 -18.85
N ASP A 672 -23.75 -6.38 -17.61
CA ASP A 672 -23.92 -7.25 -16.44
C ASP A 672 -25.12 -8.21 -16.59
N LYS A 673 -26.24 -7.74 -17.14
CA LYS A 673 -27.43 -8.58 -17.43
C LYS A 673 -27.11 -9.66 -18.48
N ASN A 674 -26.39 -9.30 -19.54
CA ASN A 674 -25.99 -10.25 -20.58
C ASN A 674 -24.97 -11.29 -20.05
N PHE A 675 -24.17 -10.94 -19.04
CA PHE A 675 -23.25 -11.89 -18.40
C PHE A 675 -23.91 -12.82 -17.38
N LYS A 676 -24.99 -12.39 -16.71
CA LYS A 676 -25.74 -13.27 -15.78
C LYS A 676 -26.55 -14.34 -16.50
N THR A 677 -26.95 -14.10 -17.75
CA THR A 677 -27.50 -15.15 -18.62
C THR A 677 -26.34 -15.97 -19.18
N ASN A 678 -25.89 -16.97 -18.42
CA ASN A 678 -24.90 -17.92 -18.89
C ASN A 678 -25.44 -18.60 -20.18
N PRO A 679 -24.84 -18.37 -21.36
CA PRO A 679 -25.31 -19.01 -22.59
C PRO A 679 -25.08 -20.54 -22.57
N PHE A 680 -24.38 -21.05 -21.55
CA PHE A 680 -24.08 -22.47 -21.39
C PHE A 680 -25.06 -23.24 -20.49
N THR A 681 -26.15 -22.62 -20.00
CA THR A 681 -27.20 -23.32 -19.22
C THR A 681 -28.43 -23.75 -20.04
N GLN A 682 -28.34 -23.76 -21.37
CA GLN A 682 -29.35 -24.40 -22.24
C GLN A 682 -28.76 -25.63 -22.96
N LYS A 683 -28.62 -26.73 -22.22
CA LYS A 683 -28.83 -28.12 -22.68
C LYS A 683 -28.82 -29.09 -21.51
#